data_AF-A0A819EAH4-F1
#
_entry.id   AF-A0A819EAH4-F1
#
_cell.length_a   1.000
_cell.length_b   1.000
_cell.length_c   1.000
_cell.angle_alpha   90.00
_cell.angle_beta   90.00
_cell.angle_gamma   90.00
#
_symmetry.space_group_name_H-M   'P 1'
#
loop_
_entity.id
_entity.type
_entity.pdbx_description
1 polymer ?
#
loop_
_entity_poly.entity_id
_entity_poly.type
_entity_poly.pdbx_seq_one_letter_code
_entity_poly.pdbx_strand_id
1 'polypeptide(L)'
;EDKTIDLSDYREIKVQESLQRVTSNNLPRSFSVILEDDLVEACKPGDDVAIYGFVQDRWHPVQVGGRGQTSLCLEANNVVVLNDQTASVSPHAYDEFEQYWHDNHRTPLSARNRILASICPQLYGLYVVKLAIALILAGGVTISDEKRGIRVRSQPHLLLVGDPGTGKSFFLKYVAKMMPRAVLTTGVGSTSAGLTATAVRDGPGWTLEAGALVLADEGICCIDEFNTMKNQDKACILEAMEQQRISLAKGGMLRTLQTRCSIIASANPQGVYDNEDPLTINTALSSPLLSRFDLILLTLDTQNQEWDNIAATYITEGIDLLGHGALKKPWPITKMRDYFMTIKSAEPEMTPEAETIIKTYYSTSRRITENTDRHITVRQLESTVRLAQEYLAHAKLIFSKQVNILDAIVAVLLMEASLNGCGKLLDKMNALHTTFAEQPEQEYEGHVHLVLNWLNLPELCKLELERIKREYDRSIPWTENDEYEKRTMPREFKKPLPPPPPPAPPSTTNTVSLLSSQIAHKEKKEIKSHQHTEQYSTPLSTKPPVFNDKLSPIDKIGPITRVNTQRLVAIQENDSSDDQSQVKRRKIDDQTSECNSIKDNTNEEIKMPFFIRKHNSETKDKKRKKLLKLQNGKKKQKTSNELINDHTNKKIKKKQKELIDENEEILSDTDIEEDDEQNQQTINGNVRLDNLLLNEEHDDDDENNLHEQRLKRAKEYIEQIAKQEQEREIDRDIVSERLRDDVLEQAGKLHRQVASSYTEPVLLHTCRGHQQSVTCVCISNDNKYAFTGSKDCSIIKWCLLTGKKLHLIRRVAKADNTNERTPIVGHFDHILAITISTNGQFLVSGDKANLIQVWNPQTCQHLKTLRGHQGPITGLTFRRNSHELFSVSQDRSVKIWNLDEMSYVETLFGHQEPIQAIDALMRERCITAGGRDGSMRLWKIVEESHLVFTGHKGSIDCVALINDEHIVSGADDGSIALWSVSKRRPLFNLPHAHKITSIDPSLIPSSLPEEFWITSLASLRYTDLLASGSFNGNIHLWKSTPEFNHLTHLFTLIQLGFVNDLKFSSDGNYLVVAIGQEHRLGRWWTVKSAKNVLLIYKLDKTK
;
A
#
# COMPACT_ATOMS: atom_id res chain seq x y z
N GLU A 1 -36.20 -38.99 28.30
CA GLU A 1 -36.50 -38.95 26.85
C GLU A 1 -35.46 -38.04 26.24
N ASP A 2 -34.33 -38.61 25.82
CA ASP A 2 -33.28 -37.84 25.18
C ASP A 2 -33.72 -37.57 23.75
N LYS A 3 -34.23 -36.35 23.52
CA LYS A 3 -34.51 -35.88 22.17
C LYS A 3 -33.18 -35.64 21.49
N THR A 4 -32.74 -36.61 20.69
CA THR A 4 -31.70 -36.40 19.69
C THR A 4 -32.13 -35.22 18.82
N ILE A 5 -31.34 -34.15 18.86
CA ILE A 5 -31.56 -33.00 17.99
C ILE A 5 -30.89 -33.35 16.68
N ASP A 6 -31.68 -33.85 15.73
CA ASP A 6 -31.20 -34.07 14.37
C ASP A 6 -30.93 -32.68 13.75
N LEU A 7 -29.67 -32.45 13.39
CA LEU A 7 -29.18 -31.24 12.74
C LEU A 7 -28.75 -31.61 11.33
N SER A 8 -29.28 -30.92 10.32
CA SER A 8 -28.82 -30.99 8.93
C SER A 8 -28.03 -29.75 8.57
N ASP A 9 -27.02 -29.89 7.71
CA ASP A 9 -26.27 -28.74 7.23
C ASP A 9 -27.09 -28.01 6.15
N TYR A 10 -27.23 -26.69 6.27
CA TYR A 10 -28.05 -25.86 5.37
C TYR A 10 -27.26 -24.61 4.92
N ARG A 11 -27.29 -24.32 3.62
CA ARG A 11 -26.65 -23.13 3.04
C ARG A 11 -27.42 -22.60 1.85
N GLU A 12 -27.73 -21.30 1.88
CA GLU A 12 -28.25 -20.60 0.70
C GLU A 12 -27.10 -19.90 -0.06
N ILE A 13 -27.10 -20.07 -1.38
CA ILE A 13 -26.23 -19.36 -2.32
C ILE A 13 -27.07 -18.57 -3.34
N LYS A 14 -26.46 -17.56 -3.96
CA LYS A 14 -27.07 -16.76 -5.03
C LYS A 14 -26.28 -16.97 -6.31
N VAL A 15 -26.88 -17.67 -7.28
CA VAL A 15 -26.27 -17.98 -8.59
C VAL A 15 -26.66 -16.90 -9.60
N GLN A 16 -25.76 -16.57 -10.53
CA GLN A 16 -25.92 -15.47 -11.50
C GLN A 16 -25.72 -15.94 -12.94
N GLU A 17 -26.44 -15.34 -13.89
CA GLU A 17 -26.26 -15.58 -15.33
C GLU A 17 -24.84 -15.16 -15.78
N SER A 18 -24.02 -16.13 -16.24
CA SER A 18 -22.62 -15.89 -16.62
C SER A 18 -22.49 -14.82 -17.70
N LEU A 19 -21.66 -13.80 -17.42
CA LEU A 19 -21.51 -12.56 -18.20
C LEU A 19 -21.19 -12.79 -19.69
N GLN A 20 -20.52 -13.89 -20.03
CA GLN A 20 -20.19 -14.24 -21.43
C GLN A 20 -21.42 -14.62 -22.27
N ARG A 21 -22.54 -14.98 -21.63
CA ARG A 21 -23.79 -15.41 -22.30
C ARG A 21 -24.87 -14.32 -22.29
N VAL A 22 -24.68 -13.23 -21.56
CA VAL A 22 -25.64 -12.14 -21.45
C VAL A 22 -25.53 -11.22 -22.67
N THR A 23 -26.65 -10.96 -23.34
CA THR A 23 -26.71 -9.99 -24.45
C THR A 23 -26.40 -8.57 -23.94
N SER A 24 -25.55 -7.85 -24.68
CA SER A 24 -24.70 -6.74 -24.21
C SER A 24 -25.36 -5.42 -23.77
N ASN A 25 -26.60 -5.45 -23.26
CA ASN A 25 -27.30 -4.32 -22.64
C ASN A 25 -28.21 -4.71 -21.46
N ASN A 26 -28.32 -6.00 -21.10
CA ASN A 26 -29.14 -6.46 -19.97
C ASN A 26 -28.28 -6.65 -18.71
N LEU A 27 -28.85 -6.40 -17.52
CA LEU A 27 -28.21 -6.84 -16.28
C LEU A 27 -28.33 -8.38 -16.16
N PRO A 28 -27.26 -9.10 -15.78
CA PRO A 28 -27.33 -10.53 -15.50
C PRO A 28 -28.32 -10.80 -14.37
N ARG A 29 -29.29 -11.70 -14.59
CA ARG A 29 -30.23 -12.10 -13.55
C ARG A 29 -29.58 -13.09 -12.57
N SER A 30 -30.21 -13.26 -11.43
CA SER A 30 -29.75 -14.14 -10.36
C SER A 30 -30.91 -14.93 -9.74
N PHE A 31 -30.57 -16.04 -9.09
CA PHE A 31 -31.52 -17.01 -8.52
C PHE A 31 -31.00 -17.50 -7.16
N SER A 32 -31.87 -17.58 -6.16
CA SER A 32 -31.55 -18.22 -4.87
C SER A 32 -31.54 -19.74 -5.03
N VAL A 33 -30.51 -20.38 -4.48
CA VAL A 33 -30.36 -21.84 -4.48
C VAL A 33 -30.06 -22.30 -3.06
N ILE A 34 -30.78 -23.31 -2.60
CA ILE A 34 -30.60 -24.01 -1.33
C ILE A 34 -29.71 -25.22 -1.58
N LEU A 35 -28.70 -25.38 -0.73
CA LEU A 35 -27.82 -26.54 -0.64
C LEU A 35 -28.02 -27.15 0.76
N GLU A 36 -28.19 -28.46 0.82
CA GLU A 36 -28.38 -29.21 2.07
C GLU A 36 -27.35 -30.35 2.14
N ASP A 37 -27.02 -30.77 3.37
CA ASP A 37 -26.09 -31.84 3.71
C ASP A 37 -24.79 -31.83 2.86
N ASP A 38 -24.56 -32.84 2.01
CA ASP A 38 -23.30 -33.01 1.28
C ASP A 38 -23.05 -31.95 0.19
N LEU A 39 -24.10 -31.23 -0.24
CA LEU A 39 -23.99 -30.16 -1.23
C LEU A 39 -23.48 -28.84 -0.63
N VAL A 40 -23.48 -28.68 0.70
CA VAL A 40 -23.19 -27.40 1.39
C VAL A 40 -21.80 -26.82 1.09
N GLU A 41 -20.81 -27.64 0.71
CA GLU A 41 -19.47 -27.20 0.30
C GLU A 41 -19.15 -27.43 -1.18
N ALA A 42 -20.12 -27.87 -2.01
CA ALA A 42 -19.89 -28.33 -3.38
C ALA A 42 -19.45 -27.24 -4.40
N CYS A 43 -19.46 -25.96 -4.04
CA CYS A 43 -18.99 -24.86 -4.90
C CYS A 43 -18.51 -23.64 -4.10
N LYS A 44 -17.52 -22.91 -4.62
CA LYS A 44 -16.99 -21.66 -4.04
C LYS A 44 -17.63 -20.42 -4.69
N PRO A 45 -17.66 -19.25 -4.00
CA PRO A 45 -18.12 -18.00 -4.61
C PRO A 45 -17.29 -17.62 -5.84
N GLY A 46 -17.94 -17.55 -7.00
CA GLY A 46 -17.29 -17.25 -8.28
C GLY A 46 -16.99 -18.47 -9.17
N ASP A 47 -17.36 -19.69 -8.76
CA ASP A 47 -17.38 -20.83 -9.68
C ASP A 47 -18.49 -20.70 -10.73
N ASP A 48 -18.16 -20.96 -12.01
CA ASP A 48 -19.18 -21.24 -13.03
C ASP A 48 -19.81 -22.60 -12.67
N VAL A 49 -21.10 -22.63 -12.33
CA VAL A 49 -21.83 -23.84 -11.88
C VAL A 49 -23.03 -24.16 -12.77
N ALA A 50 -23.28 -25.45 -12.98
CA ALA A 50 -24.55 -25.99 -13.45
C ALA A 50 -25.23 -26.72 -12.28
N ILE A 51 -26.42 -26.27 -11.89
CA ILE A 51 -27.16 -26.85 -10.77
C ILE A 51 -28.45 -27.50 -11.28
N TYR A 52 -28.70 -28.71 -10.81
CA TYR A 52 -29.89 -29.50 -11.08
C TYR A 52 -30.68 -29.63 -9.78
N GLY A 53 -31.98 -29.40 -9.82
CA GLY A 53 -32.80 -29.28 -8.61
C GLY A 53 -34.26 -28.97 -8.89
N PHE A 54 -35.04 -28.81 -7.81
CA PHE A 54 -36.47 -28.54 -7.86
C PHE A 54 -36.76 -27.06 -7.61
N VAL A 55 -37.52 -26.42 -8.50
CA VAL A 55 -37.94 -25.02 -8.31
C VAL A 55 -39.15 -24.97 -7.38
N GLN A 56 -39.09 -24.12 -6.35
CA GLN A 56 -40.12 -23.97 -5.32
C GLN A 56 -40.48 -22.50 -5.06
N ASP A 57 -41.70 -22.27 -4.57
CA ASP A 57 -42.18 -20.96 -4.11
C ASP A 57 -41.89 -20.75 -2.62
N ARG A 58 -40.86 -19.95 -2.30
CA ARG A 58 -40.60 -19.50 -0.93
C ARG A 58 -41.53 -18.33 -0.58
N TRP A 59 -42.40 -18.54 0.41
CA TRP A 59 -43.30 -17.51 0.94
C TRP A 59 -42.56 -16.56 1.89
N HIS A 60 -42.79 -15.25 1.76
CA HIS A 60 -42.29 -14.26 2.71
C HIS A 60 -43.21 -14.14 3.95
N PRO A 61 -42.70 -13.69 5.11
CA PRO A 61 -43.50 -13.52 6.32
C PRO A 61 -44.75 -12.67 6.11
N VAL A 62 -45.92 -13.23 6.41
CA VAL A 62 -47.22 -12.61 6.11
C VAL A 62 -47.50 -11.44 7.04
N GLN A 63 -47.57 -10.22 6.49
CA GLN A 63 -47.96 -9.01 7.22
C GLN A 63 -49.46 -8.76 7.07
N VAL A 64 -50.14 -8.47 8.19
CA VAL A 64 -51.59 -8.21 8.21
C VAL A 64 -51.92 -6.96 7.37
N GLY A 65 -52.75 -7.12 6.34
CA GLY A 65 -53.09 -6.06 5.38
C GLY A 65 -52.12 -5.92 4.20
N GLY A 66 -50.97 -6.60 4.22
CA GLY A 66 -50.08 -6.70 3.07
C GLY A 66 -50.59 -7.70 2.01
N ARG A 67 -50.11 -7.57 0.77
CA ARG A 67 -50.19 -8.68 -0.20
C ARG A 67 -49.12 -9.71 0.14
N GLY A 68 -49.48 -10.99 0.14
CA GLY A 68 -48.49 -12.07 0.23
C GLY A 68 -47.48 -11.97 -0.91
N GLN A 69 -46.20 -12.13 -0.58
CA GLN A 69 -45.10 -12.15 -1.54
C GLN A 69 -44.48 -13.54 -1.57
N THR A 70 -44.22 -14.04 -2.78
CA THR A 70 -43.46 -15.26 -3.03
C THR A 70 -42.20 -14.93 -3.84
N SER A 71 -41.14 -15.68 -3.58
CA SER A 71 -39.88 -15.65 -4.33
C SER A 71 -39.54 -17.07 -4.77
N LEU A 72 -39.16 -17.27 -6.03
CA LEU A 72 -38.70 -18.56 -6.49
C LEU A 72 -37.31 -18.87 -5.93
N CYS A 73 -37.11 -20.09 -5.46
CA CYS A 73 -35.80 -20.67 -5.11
C CYS A 73 -35.64 -22.04 -5.75
N LEU A 74 -34.39 -22.49 -5.90
CA LEU A 74 -34.06 -23.85 -6.34
C LEU A 74 -33.57 -24.66 -5.12
N GLU A 75 -34.19 -25.80 -4.85
CA GLU A 75 -33.63 -26.83 -3.96
C GLU A 75 -32.68 -27.69 -4.79
N ALA A 76 -31.37 -27.66 -4.49
CA ALA A 76 -30.37 -28.38 -5.29
C ALA A 76 -30.36 -29.88 -4.96
N ASN A 77 -30.37 -30.70 -6.01
CA ASN A 77 -30.16 -32.16 -5.93
C ASN A 77 -28.77 -32.55 -6.49
N ASN A 78 -28.13 -31.70 -7.29
CA ASN A 78 -26.77 -31.91 -7.80
C ASN A 78 -26.14 -30.57 -8.21
N VAL A 79 -24.94 -30.28 -7.73
CA VAL A 79 -24.12 -29.11 -8.11
C VAL A 79 -22.92 -29.57 -8.92
N VAL A 80 -22.81 -29.10 -10.16
CA VAL A 80 -21.70 -29.39 -11.06
C VAL A 80 -20.85 -28.12 -11.27
N VAL A 81 -19.63 -28.12 -10.74
CA VAL A 81 -18.64 -27.05 -10.98
C VAL A 81 -18.06 -27.19 -12.39
N LEU A 82 -18.41 -26.28 -13.29
CA LEU A 82 -17.99 -26.28 -14.69
C LEU A 82 -16.52 -25.91 -14.85
N ASN A 83 -15.97 -25.09 -13.95
CA ASN A 83 -14.52 -24.81 -13.86
C ASN A 83 -13.70 -26.12 -13.86
N ASP A 84 -14.08 -27.07 -13.00
CA ASP A 84 -13.42 -28.36 -12.85
C ASP A 84 -13.84 -29.37 -13.95
N GLN A 85 -15.05 -29.27 -14.52
CA GLN A 85 -15.41 -30.11 -15.68
C GLN A 85 -14.69 -29.74 -16.97
N THR A 86 -14.17 -28.51 -17.12
CA THR A 86 -13.18 -28.27 -18.19
C THR A 86 -11.86 -29.00 -17.92
N ALA A 87 -11.58 -29.38 -16.67
CA ALA A 87 -10.34 -29.96 -16.19
C ALA A 87 -10.42 -31.48 -15.88
N SER A 88 -11.47 -32.18 -16.32
CA SER A 88 -11.50 -33.64 -16.28
C SER A 88 -10.47 -34.21 -17.27
N VAL A 89 -9.23 -34.38 -16.81
CA VAL A 89 -8.15 -35.05 -17.55
C VAL A 89 -8.69 -36.40 -18.02
N SER A 90 -8.63 -36.67 -19.32
CA SER A 90 -9.14 -37.94 -19.84
C SER A 90 -8.30 -39.07 -19.26
N PRO A 91 -8.89 -40.19 -18.78
CA PRO A 91 -8.11 -41.24 -18.10
C PRO A 91 -6.96 -41.82 -18.92
N HIS A 92 -7.04 -41.75 -20.26
CA HIS A 92 -5.98 -42.20 -21.17
C HIS A 92 -4.81 -41.19 -21.32
N ALA A 93 -4.97 -39.94 -20.87
CA ALA A 93 -3.92 -38.93 -21.00
C ALA A 93 -2.73 -39.22 -20.09
N TYR A 94 -2.95 -39.78 -18.88
CA TYR A 94 -1.85 -40.18 -17.98
C TYR A 94 -0.92 -41.18 -18.67
N ASP A 95 -1.51 -42.24 -19.26
CA ASP A 95 -0.78 -43.26 -20.02
C ASP A 95 -0.05 -42.65 -21.23
N GLU A 96 -0.66 -41.69 -21.94
CA GLU A 96 -0.02 -40.98 -23.06
C GLU A 96 1.20 -40.15 -22.62
N PHE A 97 1.14 -39.55 -21.43
CA PHE A 97 2.25 -38.80 -20.85
C PHE A 97 3.36 -39.70 -20.30
N GLU A 98 3.02 -40.81 -19.61
CA GLU A 98 3.99 -41.78 -19.13
C GLU A 98 4.72 -42.47 -20.30
N GLN A 99 4.00 -42.83 -21.37
CA GLN A 99 4.59 -43.34 -22.61
C GLN A 99 5.51 -42.31 -23.27
N TYR A 100 5.11 -41.03 -23.33
CA TYR A 100 5.97 -39.97 -23.89
C TYR A 100 7.29 -39.83 -23.13
N TRP A 101 7.29 -39.90 -21.80
CA TRP A 101 8.51 -39.83 -21.01
C TRP A 101 9.31 -41.13 -21.02
N HIS A 102 8.67 -42.29 -21.12
CA HIS A 102 9.35 -43.57 -21.32
C HIS A 102 10.10 -43.64 -22.66
N ASP A 103 9.47 -43.21 -23.75
CA ASP A 103 10.09 -43.14 -25.09
C ASP A 103 11.30 -42.21 -25.15
N ASN A 104 11.27 -41.10 -24.40
CA ASN A 104 12.30 -40.06 -24.42
C ASN A 104 13.18 -40.05 -23.14
N HIS A 105 13.17 -41.11 -22.34
CA HIS A 105 13.93 -41.21 -21.08
C HIS A 105 15.45 -41.03 -21.29
N ARG A 106 15.95 -41.29 -22.50
CA ARG A 106 17.37 -41.08 -22.86
C ARG A 106 17.74 -39.62 -23.13
N THR A 107 16.77 -38.76 -23.43
CA THR A 107 16.97 -37.38 -23.90
C THR A 107 16.02 -36.40 -23.18
N PRO A 108 15.97 -36.41 -21.83
CA PRO A 108 14.92 -35.73 -21.07
C PRO A 108 14.93 -34.22 -21.27
N LEU A 109 16.10 -33.61 -21.44
CA LEU A 109 16.22 -32.16 -21.71
C LEU A 109 15.69 -31.78 -23.09
N SER A 110 15.88 -32.63 -24.10
CA SER A 110 15.29 -32.43 -25.44
C SER A 110 13.76 -32.59 -25.41
N ALA A 111 13.25 -33.63 -24.73
CA ALA A 111 11.82 -33.86 -24.54
C ALA A 111 11.12 -32.72 -23.78
N ARG A 112 11.79 -32.20 -22.74
CA ARG A 112 11.41 -31.00 -21.99
C ARG A 112 11.39 -29.76 -22.87
N ASN A 113 12.46 -29.51 -23.61
CA ASN A 113 12.59 -28.33 -24.49
C ASN A 113 11.49 -28.30 -25.57
N ARG A 114 10.99 -29.45 -26.03
CA ARG A 114 9.84 -29.53 -26.93
C ARG A 114 8.51 -29.07 -26.30
N ILE A 115 8.30 -29.33 -25.00
CA ILE A 115 7.15 -28.80 -24.26
C ILE A 115 7.31 -27.29 -24.08
N LEU A 116 8.49 -26.82 -23.67
CA LEU A 116 8.80 -25.39 -23.52
C LEU A 116 8.65 -24.60 -24.83
N ALA A 117 9.09 -25.16 -25.96
CA ALA A 117 8.91 -24.57 -27.30
C ALA A 117 7.44 -24.52 -27.75
N SER A 118 6.56 -25.33 -27.13
CA SER A 118 5.12 -25.27 -27.37
C SER A 118 4.43 -24.16 -26.55
N ILE A 119 5.11 -23.55 -25.56
CA ILE A 119 4.61 -22.39 -24.81
C ILE A 119 4.90 -21.11 -25.61
N CYS A 120 3.85 -20.34 -25.92
CA CYS A 120 3.93 -19.15 -26.79
C CYS A 120 4.70 -19.40 -28.11
N PRO A 121 4.26 -20.32 -28.99
CA PRO A 121 4.94 -20.66 -30.24
C PRO A 121 4.78 -19.60 -31.34
N GLN A 122 4.45 -18.36 -30.94
CA GLN A 122 4.44 -17.16 -31.79
C GLN A 122 5.60 -16.21 -31.46
N LEU A 123 6.34 -16.49 -30.37
CA LEU A 123 7.53 -15.73 -29.97
C LEU A 123 8.76 -16.63 -30.11
N TYR A 124 9.74 -16.20 -30.90
CA TYR A 124 11.03 -16.88 -31.03
C TYR A 124 11.82 -16.83 -29.70
N GLY A 125 12.73 -17.78 -29.49
CA GLY A 125 13.66 -17.80 -28.35
C GLY A 125 12.95 -17.71 -26.99
N LEU A 126 13.40 -16.80 -26.13
CA LEU A 126 12.88 -16.54 -24.78
C LEU A 126 12.85 -17.82 -23.90
N TYR A 127 13.85 -18.70 -24.06
CA TYR A 127 13.94 -19.99 -23.39
C TYR A 127 13.85 -19.88 -21.86
N VAL A 128 14.61 -18.96 -21.24
CA VAL A 128 14.59 -18.77 -19.77
C VAL A 128 13.23 -18.29 -19.26
N VAL A 129 12.56 -17.41 -20.00
CA VAL A 129 11.21 -16.92 -19.67
C VAL A 129 10.16 -18.04 -19.82
N LYS A 130 10.26 -18.85 -20.88
CA LYS A 130 9.39 -20.01 -21.09
C LYS A 130 9.58 -21.09 -20.02
N LEU A 131 10.82 -21.35 -19.60
CA LEU A 131 11.16 -22.25 -18.50
C LEU A 131 10.55 -21.77 -17.17
N ALA A 132 10.80 -20.51 -16.79
CA ALA A 132 10.26 -19.93 -15.55
C ALA A 132 8.72 -20.01 -15.49
N ILE A 133 8.04 -19.63 -16.59
CA ILE A 133 6.59 -19.76 -16.69
C ILE A 133 6.16 -21.23 -16.50
N ALA A 134 6.82 -22.18 -17.17
CA ALA A 134 6.44 -23.59 -17.10
C ALA A 134 6.57 -24.21 -15.70
N LEU A 135 7.58 -23.78 -14.91
CA LEU A 135 7.72 -24.20 -13.52
C LEU A 135 6.56 -23.69 -12.65
N ILE A 136 6.13 -22.46 -12.88
CA ILE A 136 4.99 -21.85 -12.16
C ILE A 136 3.65 -22.48 -12.58
N LEU A 137 3.52 -22.89 -13.85
CA LEU A 137 2.38 -23.68 -14.34
C LEU A 137 2.29 -25.05 -13.67
N ALA A 138 3.43 -25.75 -13.50
CA ALA A 138 3.52 -27.03 -12.81
C ALA A 138 3.22 -26.91 -11.30
N GLY A 139 3.58 -25.77 -10.69
CA GLY A 139 3.25 -25.42 -9.31
C GLY A 139 4.10 -26.15 -8.27
N GLY A 140 4.36 -25.46 -7.16
CA GLY A 140 5.17 -26.01 -6.06
C GLY A 140 4.49 -27.12 -5.27
N VAL A 141 5.17 -27.58 -4.22
CA VAL A 141 4.67 -28.58 -3.25
C VAL A 141 4.50 -27.92 -1.88
N THR A 142 3.41 -28.24 -1.19
CA THR A 142 3.16 -27.83 0.20
C THR A 142 3.99 -28.63 1.18
N ILE A 143 5.07 -28.05 1.68
CA ILE A 143 5.82 -28.61 2.81
C ILE A 143 5.13 -28.15 4.10
N SER A 144 4.27 -29.00 4.65
CA SER A 144 3.63 -28.82 5.96
C SER A 144 4.35 -29.66 7.03
N ASP A 145 5.21 -29.03 7.82
CA ASP A 145 5.86 -29.67 8.98
C ASP A 145 4.85 -29.71 10.15
N GLU A 146 3.95 -30.69 10.12
CA GLU A 146 2.80 -30.83 11.04
C GLU A 146 3.20 -30.73 12.52
N LYS A 147 4.42 -31.13 12.86
CA LYS A 147 4.98 -31.12 14.23
C LYS A 147 5.38 -29.74 14.73
N ARG A 148 5.41 -28.72 13.85
CA ARG A 148 5.80 -27.34 14.17
C ARG A 148 4.72 -26.30 13.93
N GLY A 149 3.62 -26.64 13.26
CA GLY A 149 2.54 -25.71 12.91
C GLY A 149 2.91 -24.64 11.85
N ILE A 150 4.17 -24.55 11.44
CA ILE A 150 4.66 -23.59 10.44
C ILE A 150 4.23 -24.07 9.04
N ARG A 151 3.25 -23.37 8.45
CA ARG A 151 2.80 -23.61 7.08
C ARG A 151 3.61 -22.76 6.09
N VAL A 152 4.56 -23.38 5.39
CA VAL A 152 5.37 -22.69 4.37
C VAL A 152 4.54 -22.43 3.11
N ARG A 153 4.64 -21.21 2.55
CA ARG A 153 4.00 -20.80 1.28
C ARG A 153 4.47 -21.69 0.13
N SER A 154 3.55 -22.26 -0.64
CA SER A 154 3.85 -23.30 -1.65
C SER A 154 3.85 -22.87 -3.11
N GLN A 155 3.39 -21.67 -3.44
CA GLN A 155 3.24 -21.22 -4.83
C GLN A 155 4.30 -20.16 -5.17
N PRO A 156 5.17 -20.38 -6.17
CA PRO A 156 6.17 -19.40 -6.59
C PRO A 156 5.53 -18.19 -7.29
N HIS A 157 6.22 -17.05 -7.29
CA HIS A 157 5.77 -15.81 -7.92
C HIS A 157 6.84 -15.22 -8.85
N LEU A 158 6.41 -14.72 -10.02
CA LEU A 158 7.29 -14.19 -11.07
C LEU A 158 6.93 -12.75 -11.46
N LEU A 159 7.96 -11.91 -11.57
CA LEU A 159 7.87 -10.57 -12.13
C LEU A 159 8.68 -10.50 -13.44
N LEU A 160 7.99 -10.23 -14.55
CA LEU A 160 8.61 -9.92 -15.84
C LEU A 160 8.78 -8.41 -15.98
N VAL A 161 10.01 -7.93 -15.89
CA VAL A 161 10.35 -6.52 -16.11
C VAL A 161 10.99 -6.36 -17.49
N GLY A 162 10.73 -5.25 -18.18
CA GLY A 162 11.45 -4.93 -19.41
C GLY A 162 10.75 -3.87 -20.25
N ASP A 163 11.33 -3.53 -21.40
CA ASP A 163 10.86 -2.42 -22.23
C ASP A 163 9.51 -2.72 -22.95
N PRO A 164 8.71 -1.70 -23.31
CA PRO A 164 7.48 -1.91 -24.05
C PRO A 164 7.73 -2.60 -25.40
N GLY A 165 7.00 -3.69 -25.68
CA GLY A 165 7.14 -4.48 -26.92
C GLY A 165 7.72 -5.89 -26.73
N THR A 166 8.42 -6.18 -25.62
CA THR A 166 9.13 -7.46 -25.37
C THR A 166 8.22 -8.68 -25.08
N GLY A 167 6.99 -8.71 -25.59
CA GLY A 167 6.09 -9.87 -25.53
C GLY A 167 5.47 -10.19 -24.14
N LYS A 168 5.86 -9.51 -23.05
CA LYS A 168 5.40 -9.78 -21.67
C LYS A 168 3.88 -9.99 -21.55
N SER A 169 3.08 -9.04 -22.03
CA SER A 169 1.61 -9.09 -22.00
C SER A 169 1.00 -10.21 -22.85
N PHE A 170 1.74 -10.73 -23.84
CA PHE A 170 1.32 -11.89 -24.63
C PHE A 170 1.49 -13.19 -23.83
N PHE A 171 2.58 -13.35 -23.08
CA PHE A 171 2.75 -14.49 -22.16
C PHE A 171 1.62 -14.55 -21.12
N LEU A 172 1.26 -13.43 -20.49
CA LEU A 172 0.15 -13.37 -19.53
C LEU A 172 -1.18 -13.82 -20.17
N LYS A 173 -1.50 -13.31 -21.37
CA LYS A 173 -2.72 -13.68 -22.11
C LYS A 173 -2.72 -15.15 -22.56
N TYR A 174 -1.54 -15.72 -22.82
CA TYR A 174 -1.41 -17.13 -23.17
C TYR A 174 -1.58 -18.06 -21.95
N VAL A 175 -0.97 -17.71 -20.80
CA VAL A 175 -1.15 -18.44 -19.53
C VAL A 175 -2.61 -18.42 -19.09
N ALA A 176 -3.26 -17.24 -19.12
CA ALA A 176 -4.68 -17.09 -18.80
C ALA A 176 -5.63 -17.83 -19.74
N LYS A 177 -5.16 -18.26 -20.93
CA LYS A 177 -5.90 -19.11 -21.86
C LYS A 177 -5.55 -20.61 -21.71
N MET A 178 -4.39 -20.93 -21.17
CA MET A 178 -3.96 -22.32 -20.98
C MET A 178 -4.60 -22.93 -19.73
N MET A 179 -4.51 -22.27 -18.57
CA MET A 179 -4.95 -22.85 -17.31
C MET A 179 -6.41 -22.50 -17.00
N PRO A 180 -7.22 -23.45 -16.45
CA PRO A 180 -8.66 -23.23 -16.25
C PRO A 180 -8.97 -22.24 -15.12
N ARG A 181 -8.24 -22.33 -13.99
CA ARG A 181 -8.31 -21.36 -12.89
C ARG A 181 -7.22 -20.29 -13.07
N ALA A 182 -7.36 -19.44 -14.09
CA ALA A 182 -6.43 -18.32 -14.31
C ALA A 182 -7.18 -17.01 -14.56
N VAL A 183 -6.88 -15.99 -13.76
CA VAL A 183 -7.52 -14.67 -13.82
C VAL A 183 -6.52 -13.65 -14.35
N LEU A 184 -6.88 -12.94 -15.42
CA LEU A 184 -6.07 -11.87 -16.00
C LEU A 184 -6.65 -10.51 -15.61
N THR A 185 -5.83 -9.66 -14.98
CA THR A 185 -6.17 -8.27 -14.67
C THR A 185 -5.10 -7.30 -15.18
N THR A 186 -5.42 -6.00 -15.20
CA THR A 186 -4.48 -4.92 -15.55
C THR A 186 -4.32 -3.96 -14.38
N GLY A 187 -3.16 -3.32 -14.25
CA GLY A 187 -2.83 -2.50 -13.08
C GLY A 187 -3.81 -1.34 -12.83
N VAL A 188 -4.20 -0.62 -13.89
CA VAL A 188 -5.20 0.47 -13.82
C VAL A 188 -6.62 -0.05 -13.54
N GLY A 189 -6.94 -1.27 -13.96
CA GLY A 189 -8.26 -1.89 -13.74
C GLY A 189 -8.43 -2.58 -12.38
N SER A 190 -7.34 -2.74 -11.62
CA SER A 190 -7.29 -3.60 -10.43
C SER A 190 -7.27 -2.79 -9.14
N THR A 191 -8.44 -2.54 -8.56
CA THR A 191 -8.54 -2.01 -7.20
C THR A 191 -8.37 -3.12 -6.16
N SER A 192 -7.89 -2.77 -4.97
CA SER A 192 -7.89 -3.62 -3.76
C SER A 192 -9.25 -4.27 -3.50
N ALA A 193 -10.34 -3.55 -3.75
CA ALA A 193 -11.70 -4.08 -3.74
C ALA A 193 -11.88 -5.25 -4.72
N GLY A 194 -11.56 -5.06 -6.01
CA GLY A 194 -11.67 -6.09 -7.06
C GLY A 194 -10.60 -7.17 -7.04
N LEU A 195 -9.49 -6.97 -6.33
CA LEU A 195 -8.44 -7.97 -6.11
C LEU A 195 -8.76 -8.92 -4.94
N THR A 196 -9.32 -8.39 -3.86
CA THR A 196 -9.52 -9.11 -2.59
C THR A 196 -10.93 -9.71 -2.50
N ALA A 197 -11.88 -8.99 -1.90
CA ALA A 197 -13.31 -9.23 -1.96
C ALA A 197 -14.08 -7.96 -1.55
N THR A 198 -15.28 -7.78 -2.10
CA THR A 198 -16.18 -6.66 -1.85
C THR A 198 -17.37 -7.09 -1.00
N ALA A 199 -17.64 -6.36 0.09
CA ALA A 199 -18.93 -6.46 0.78
C ALA A 199 -19.94 -5.60 0.02
N VAL A 200 -20.82 -6.24 -0.74
CA VAL A 200 -21.93 -5.61 -1.45
C VAL A 200 -23.19 -5.72 -0.60
N ARG A 201 -24.08 -4.73 -0.70
CA ARG A 201 -25.33 -4.72 0.04
C ARG A 201 -26.48 -5.17 -0.86
N ASP A 202 -26.96 -6.38 -0.62
CA ASP A 202 -28.07 -7.00 -1.35
C ASP A 202 -29.33 -6.97 -0.49
N GLY A 203 -30.21 -6.00 -0.75
CA GLY A 203 -31.41 -5.75 0.04
C GLY A 203 -31.11 -5.41 1.51
N PRO A 204 -31.68 -6.15 2.49
CA PRO A 204 -31.44 -5.90 3.91
C PRO A 204 -30.05 -6.39 4.39
N GLY A 205 -29.43 -7.33 3.68
CA GLY A 205 -28.20 -7.99 4.09
C GLY A 205 -26.92 -7.47 3.42
N TRP A 206 -25.79 -8.01 3.85
CA TRP A 206 -24.50 -7.89 3.18
C TRP A 206 -24.11 -9.24 2.58
N THR A 207 -23.48 -9.21 1.41
CA THR A 207 -22.92 -10.38 0.71
C THR A 207 -21.46 -10.10 0.34
N LEU A 208 -20.64 -11.14 0.27
CA LEU A 208 -19.23 -11.02 -0.14
C LEU A 208 -19.07 -11.51 -1.58
N GLU A 209 -18.66 -10.62 -2.47
CA GLU A 209 -18.24 -10.92 -3.84
C GLU A 209 -16.72 -11.17 -3.85
N ALA A 210 -16.28 -12.27 -4.46
CA ALA A 210 -14.87 -12.64 -4.54
C ALA A 210 -14.10 -11.81 -5.57
N GLY A 211 -12.95 -11.28 -5.19
CA GLY A 211 -12.02 -10.60 -6.08
C GLY A 211 -11.02 -11.55 -6.76
N ALA A 212 -10.24 -11.02 -7.70
CA ALA A 212 -9.38 -11.78 -8.61
C ALA A 212 -8.41 -12.78 -7.93
N LEU A 213 -7.90 -12.48 -6.73
CA LEU A 213 -6.98 -13.36 -5.99
C LEU A 213 -7.69 -14.54 -5.31
N VAL A 214 -8.97 -14.36 -4.94
CA VAL A 214 -9.83 -15.41 -4.38
C VAL A 214 -10.37 -16.31 -5.49
N LEU A 215 -10.77 -15.71 -6.62
CA LEU A 215 -11.16 -16.43 -7.83
C LEU A 215 -10.02 -17.28 -8.42
N ALA A 216 -8.76 -16.94 -8.10
CA ALA A 216 -7.56 -17.66 -8.52
C ALA A 216 -7.00 -18.66 -7.48
N ASP A 217 -7.75 -19.02 -6.43
CA ASP A 217 -7.29 -20.01 -5.43
C ASP A 217 -6.92 -21.37 -6.08
N GLU A 218 -5.74 -21.90 -5.72
CA GLU A 218 -5.07 -23.04 -6.38
C GLU A 218 -4.72 -22.84 -7.87
N GLY A 219 -4.94 -21.62 -8.38
CA GLY A 219 -4.77 -21.20 -9.76
C GLY A 219 -3.63 -20.19 -9.96
N ILE A 220 -3.80 -19.29 -10.94
CA ILE A 220 -2.82 -18.26 -11.32
C ILE A 220 -3.51 -16.90 -11.45
N CYS A 221 -2.91 -15.86 -10.86
CA CYS A 221 -3.29 -14.48 -11.09
C CYS A 221 -2.25 -13.80 -12.00
N CYS A 222 -2.67 -13.42 -13.20
CA CYS A 222 -1.85 -12.71 -14.18
C CYS A 222 -2.15 -11.20 -14.11
N ILE A 223 -1.14 -10.38 -13.82
CA ILE A 223 -1.32 -8.93 -13.63
C ILE A 223 -0.45 -8.17 -14.64
N ASP A 224 -1.08 -7.55 -15.64
CA ASP A 224 -0.40 -6.73 -16.65
C ASP A 224 -0.23 -5.28 -16.14
N GLU A 225 0.87 -4.60 -16.48
CA GLU A 225 1.14 -3.20 -16.08
C GLU A 225 1.17 -2.96 -14.55
N PHE A 226 1.75 -3.89 -13.79
CA PHE A 226 1.84 -3.89 -12.31
C PHE A 226 2.44 -2.61 -11.70
N ASN A 227 3.33 -1.93 -12.43
CA ASN A 227 3.87 -0.63 -12.03
C ASN A 227 2.78 0.45 -11.88
N THR A 228 1.71 0.42 -12.69
CA THR A 228 0.59 1.39 -12.70
C THR A 228 -0.39 1.27 -11.53
N MET A 229 -0.39 0.15 -10.79
CA MET A 229 -1.28 -0.04 -9.63
C MET A 229 -1.00 0.99 -8.52
N LYS A 230 -2.04 1.38 -7.78
CA LYS A 230 -1.87 2.25 -6.61
C LYS A 230 -1.15 1.53 -5.48
N ASN A 231 -0.50 2.29 -4.59
CA ASN A 231 0.29 1.74 -3.50
C ASN A 231 -0.55 0.97 -2.45
N GLN A 232 -1.82 1.31 -2.28
CA GLN A 232 -2.77 0.55 -1.44
C GLN A 232 -3.13 -0.80 -2.06
N ASP A 233 -3.38 -0.82 -3.37
CA ASP A 233 -3.75 -2.05 -4.09
C ASP A 233 -2.55 -3.03 -4.11
N LYS A 234 -1.34 -2.50 -4.31
CA LYS A 234 -0.06 -3.21 -4.09
C LYS A 234 0.11 -3.73 -2.65
N ALA A 235 -0.39 -3.02 -1.63
CA ALA A 235 -0.31 -3.46 -0.23
C ALA A 235 -1.26 -4.64 0.07
N CYS A 236 -2.46 -4.67 -0.49
CA CYS A 236 -3.34 -5.85 -0.39
C CYS A 236 -2.70 -7.10 -1.03
N ILE A 237 -1.94 -6.93 -2.13
CA ILE A 237 -1.20 -8.02 -2.76
C ILE A 237 -0.07 -8.54 -1.84
N LEU A 238 0.55 -7.69 -1.01
CA LEU A 238 1.57 -8.11 -0.02
C LEU A 238 1.03 -9.02 1.09
N GLU A 239 -0.24 -8.89 1.48
CA GLU A 239 -0.89 -9.81 2.43
C GLU A 239 -1.07 -11.19 1.77
N ALA A 240 -1.73 -11.20 0.60
CA ALA A 240 -2.04 -12.41 -0.15
C ALA A 240 -0.79 -13.22 -0.57
N MET A 241 0.30 -12.55 -0.99
CA MET A 241 1.55 -13.21 -1.41
C MET A 241 2.28 -13.93 -0.26
N GLU A 242 2.24 -13.40 0.97
CA GLU A 242 2.95 -14.01 2.11
C GLU A 242 2.07 -15.04 2.83
N GLN A 243 0.82 -14.67 3.15
CA GLN A 243 -0.05 -15.48 4.01
C GLN A 243 -0.88 -16.52 3.23
N GLN A 244 -0.97 -16.39 1.89
CA GLN A 244 -1.91 -17.13 1.02
C GLN A 244 -3.36 -17.09 1.52
N ARG A 245 -3.68 -16.03 2.26
CA ARG A 245 -4.96 -15.75 2.90
C ARG A 245 -5.16 -14.24 2.90
N ILE A 246 -6.42 -13.81 2.96
CA ILE A 246 -6.81 -12.41 3.11
C ILE A 246 -7.82 -12.31 4.25
N SER A 247 -7.54 -11.42 5.20
CA SER A 247 -8.41 -11.09 6.31
C SER A 247 -9.40 -9.99 5.92
N LEU A 248 -10.69 -10.17 6.23
CA LEU A 248 -11.75 -9.25 5.85
C LEU A 248 -12.68 -8.94 7.01
N ALA A 249 -12.72 -7.66 7.38
CA ALA A 249 -13.66 -7.05 8.32
C ALA A 249 -14.50 -6.00 7.57
N LYS A 250 -15.55 -6.43 6.86
CA LYS A 250 -16.36 -5.55 5.99
C LYS A 250 -17.86 -5.85 6.15
N GLY A 251 -18.71 -4.83 6.25
CA GLY A 251 -20.17 -4.98 6.36
C GLY A 251 -20.66 -5.71 7.63
N GLY A 252 -19.83 -5.76 8.69
CA GLY A 252 -20.09 -6.57 9.88
C GLY A 252 -19.69 -8.05 9.74
N MET A 253 -19.20 -8.48 8.57
CA MET A 253 -18.62 -9.81 8.38
C MET A 253 -17.13 -9.80 8.71
N LEU A 254 -16.74 -10.70 9.63
CA LEU A 254 -15.35 -11.09 9.89
C LEU A 254 -15.11 -12.47 9.27
N ARG A 255 -14.28 -12.55 8.22
CA ARG A 255 -13.91 -13.81 7.55
C ARG A 255 -12.48 -13.76 7.04
N THR A 256 -11.81 -14.91 7.02
CA THR A 256 -10.56 -15.11 6.30
C THR A 256 -10.84 -15.93 5.03
N LEU A 257 -10.37 -15.43 3.89
CA LEU A 257 -10.46 -16.15 2.61
C LEU A 257 -9.08 -16.74 2.26
N GLN A 258 -9.06 -17.86 1.54
CA GLN A 258 -7.82 -18.46 1.03
C GLN A 258 -7.51 -17.94 -0.37
N THR A 259 -6.24 -17.66 -0.64
CA THR A 259 -5.72 -17.14 -1.92
C THR A 259 -4.42 -17.84 -2.27
N ARG A 260 -4.47 -19.17 -2.45
CA ARG A 260 -3.29 -20.00 -2.74
C ARG A 260 -2.94 -19.97 -4.24
N CYS A 261 -2.87 -18.77 -4.80
CA CYS A 261 -2.60 -18.51 -6.21
C CYS A 261 -1.11 -18.25 -6.47
N SER A 262 -0.61 -18.64 -7.65
CA SER A 262 0.68 -18.13 -8.16
C SER A 262 0.46 -16.77 -8.83
N ILE A 263 1.25 -15.74 -8.49
CA ILE A 263 1.17 -14.43 -9.17
C ILE A 263 2.24 -14.35 -10.27
N ILE A 264 1.82 -13.99 -11.49
CA ILE A 264 2.71 -13.64 -12.59
C ILE A 264 2.40 -12.19 -13.01
N ALA A 265 3.33 -11.28 -12.75
CA ALA A 265 3.18 -9.85 -13.01
C ALA A 265 4.05 -9.38 -14.18
N SER A 266 3.59 -8.41 -14.96
CA SER A 266 4.41 -7.63 -15.90
C SER A 266 4.65 -6.22 -15.38
N ALA A 267 5.86 -5.68 -15.56
CA ALA A 267 6.17 -4.28 -15.30
C ALA A 267 7.05 -3.70 -16.41
N ASN A 268 6.88 -2.41 -16.67
CA ASN A 268 7.75 -1.64 -17.58
C ASN A 268 8.60 -0.67 -16.74
N PRO A 269 9.86 -0.37 -17.12
CA PRO A 269 10.68 0.62 -16.44
C PRO A 269 10.14 2.04 -16.63
N GLN A 270 10.55 2.97 -15.77
CA GLN A 270 10.25 4.40 -15.88
C GLN A 270 11.17 5.09 -16.90
N GLY A 271 10.92 4.83 -18.18
CA GLY A 271 11.74 5.33 -19.29
C GLY A 271 12.63 4.22 -19.85
N VAL A 272 13.89 4.55 -20.15
CA VAL A 272 14.90 3.56 -20.58
C VAL A 272 15.53 2.95 -19.33
N TYR A 273 15.67 1.63 -19.30
CA TYR A 273 16.31 0.91 -18.19
C TYR A 273 17.81 1.25 -18.09
N ASP A 274 18.27 1.78 -16.95
CA ASP A 274 19.70 1.95 -16.66
C ASP A 274 20.25 0.74 -15.88
N ASN A 275 21.44 0.26 -16.25
CA ASN A 275 22.07 -0.90 -15.62
C ASN A 275 22.88 -0.55 -14.35
N GLU A 276 23.23 0.71 -14.15
CA GLU A 276 23.93 1.17 -12.96
C GLU A 276 22.96 1.38 -11.78
N ASP A 277 21.75 1.85 -12.06
CA ASP A 277 20.70 2.08 -11.05
C ASP A 277 20.03 0.77 -10.56
N PRO A 278 19.59 0.72 -9.28
CA PRO A 278 18.90 -0.44 -8.73
C PRO A 278 17.48 -0.60 -9.30
N LEU A 279 17.01 -1.85 -9.36
CA LEU A 279 15.69 -2.22 -9.89
C LEU A 279 14.52 -1.44 -9.26
N THR A 280 14.62 -1.10 -7.97
CA THR A 280 13.64 -0.29 -7.23
C THR A 280 13.43 1.09 -7.86
N ILE A 281 14.49 1.75 -8.33
CA ILE A 281 14.43 3.04 -9.01
C ILE A 281 13.91 2.84 -10.44
N ASN A 282 14.52 1.92 -11.19
CA ASN A 282 14.12 1.62 -12.58
C ASN A 282 12.62 1.27 -12.74
N THR A 283 12.01 0.60 -11.76
CA THR A 283 10.60 0.15 -11.83
C THR A 283 9.62 0.97 -10.99
N ALA A 284 10.11 1.84 -10.10
CA ALA A 284 9.34 2.46 -9.02
C ALA A 284 8.52 1.47 -8.16
N LEU A 285 9.02 0.25 -7.99
CA LEU A 285 8.48 -0.76 -7.07
C LEU A 285 9.27 -0.76 -5.77
N SER A 286 8.57 -0.88 -4.64
CA SER A 286 9.20 -0.85 -3.32
C SER A 286 10.02 -2.12 -3.05
N SER A 287 11.12 -1.99 -2.30
CA SER A 287 11.98 -3.13 -1.95
C SER A 287 11.22 -4.29 -1.27
N PRO A 288 10.28 -4.06 -0.32
CA PRO A 288 9.46 -5.14 0.25
C PRO A 288 8.65 -5.91 -0.80
N LEU A 289 8.14 -5.24 -1.84
CA LEU A 289 7.33 -5.85 -2.89
C LEU A 289 8.19 -6.66 -3.87
N LEU A 290 9.37 -6.14 -4.23
CA LEU A 290 10.35 -6.89 -5.02
C LEU A 290 10.87 -8.12 -4.25
N SER A 291 11.04 -8.04 -2.93
CA SER A 291 11.48 -9.16 -2.06
C SER A 291 10.47 -10.31 -1.93
N ARG A 292 9.30 -10.22 -2.57
CA ARG A 292 8.20 -11.21 -2.50
C ARG A 292 7.96 -11.95 -3.81
N PHE A 293 8.59 -11.53 -4.91
CA PHE A 293 8.71 -12.32 -6.12
C PHE A 293 9.96 -13.21 -6.00
N ASP A 294 9.80 -14.50 -6.22
CA ASP A 294 10.90 -15.47 -6.13
C ASP A 294 11.81 -15.38 -7.37
N LEU A 295 11.19 -15.16 -8.54
CA LEU A 295 11.88 -14.91 -9.80
C LEU A 295 11.57 -13.51 -10.32
N ILE A 296 12.62 -12.79 -10.72
CA ILE A 296 12.51 -11.50 -11.41
C ILE A 296 13.38 -11.57 -12.68
N LEU A 297 12.75 -11.56 -13.84
CA LEU A 297 13.46 -11.66 -15.13
C LEU A 297 13.43 -10.31 -15.87
N LEU A 298 14.61 -9.83 -16.26
CA LEU A 298 14.76 -8.67 -17.14
C LEU A 298 14.69 -9.10 -18.61
N THR A 299 13.80 -8.46 -19.36
CA THR A 299 13.66 -8.56 -20.81
C THR A 299 13.98 -7.20 -21.42
N LEU A 300 15.26 -6.86 -21.52
CA LEU A 300 15.70 -5.56 -22.01
C LEU A 300 15.79 -5.55 -23.53
N ASP A 301 15.30 -4.51 -24.18
CA ASP A 301 15.37 -4.36 -25.63
C ASP A 301 16.75 -3.84 -26.06
N THR A 302 17.65 -4.76 -26.41
CA THR A 302 19.03 -4.45 -26.81
C THR A 302 19.22 -4.77 -28.29
N GLN A 303 19.46 -3.74 -29.10
CA GLN A 303 19.68 -3.81 -30.55
C GLN A 303 20.73 -4.87 -30.90
N ASN A 304 20.31 -5.95 -31.55
CA ASN A 304 21.16 -7.07 -31.94
C ASN A 304 20.75 -7.53 -33.33
N GLN A 305 21.47 -7.06 -34.35
CA GLN A 305 21.11 -7.25 -35.75
C GLN A 305 20.97 -8.72 -36.16
N GLU A 306 21.68 -9.66 -35.51
CA GLU A 306 21.51 -11.10 -35.76
C GLU A 306 20.18 -11.61 -35.20
N TRP A 307 19.85 -11.22 -33.97
CA TRP A 307 18.56 -11.54 -33.34
C TRP A 307 17.38 -10.93 -34.08
N ASP A 308 17.48 -9.65 -34.45
CA ASP A 308 16.44 -8.90 -35.15
C ASP A 308 16.11 -9.55 -36.51
N ASN A 309 17.14 -10.01 -37.24
CA ASN A 309 16.97 -10.76 -38.49
C ASN A 309 16.27 -12.12 -38.24
N ILE A 310 16.69 -12.89 -37.25
CA ILE A 310 16.10 -14.22 -36.96
C ILE A 310 14.64 -14.07 -36.49
N ALA A 311 14.37 -13.11 -35.60
CA ALA A 311 13.04 -12.83 -35.09
C ALA A 311 12.10 -12.29 -36.20
N ALA A 312 12.60 -11.42 -37.08
CA ALA A 312 11.83 -10.96 -38.24
C ALA A 312 11.45 -12.13 -39.15
N THR A 313 12.42 -12.97 -39.55
CA THR A 313 12.17 -14.17 -40.37
C THR A 313 11.14 -15.10 -39.73
N TYR A 314 11.24 -15.36 -38.42
CA TYR A 314 10.28 -16.19 -37.68
C TYR A 314 8.86 -15.62 -37.69
N ILE A 315 8.72 -14.30 -37.62
CA ILE A 315 7.42 -13.61 -37.65
C ILE A 315 6.83 -13.57 -39.07
N THR A 316 7.66 -13.43 -40.11
CA THR A 316 7.19 -13.32 -41.50
C THR A 316 6.96 -14.66 -42.20
N GLU A 317 7.82 -15.65 -41.95
CA GLU A 317 7.79 -16.96 -42.62
C GLU A 317 7.16 -18.06 -41.74
N GLY A 318 7.05 -17.80 -40.43
CA GLY A 318 6.48 -18.72 -39.46
C GLY A 318 7.47 -19.79 -38.97
N ILE A 319 6.91 -20.83 -38.34
CA ILE A 319 7.67 -21.87 -37.63
C ILE A 319 8.41 -22.80 -38.60
N ASP A 320 7.93 -22.94 -39.84
CA ASP A 320 8.21 -24.12 -40.68
C ASP A 320 9.53 -24.08 -41.48
N LEU A 321 10.30 -22.97 -41.46
CA LEU A 321 11.47 -22.79 -42.35
C LEU A 321 12.82 -22.54 -41.65
N LEU A 322 12.87 -22.20 -40.36
CA LEU A 322 14.08 -21.70 -39.68
C LEU A 322 15.12 -22.77 -39.26
N GLY A 323 15.33 -23.80 -40.08
CA GLY A 323 16.49 -24.71 -40.01
C GLY A 323 16.57 -25.70 -38.83
N HIS A 324 15.84 -25.50 -37.73
CA HIS A 324 15.86 -26.37 -36.54
C HIS A 324 15.17 -27.74 -36.79
N GLY A 325 15.86 -28.62 -37.52
CA GLY A 325 15.43 -29.97 -37.92
C GLY A 325 15.35 -31.00 -36.78
N ALA A 326 14.59 -30.70 -35.72
CA ALA A 326 14.32 -31.62 -34.61
C ALA A 326 12.93 -31.45 -33.96
N LEU A 327 12.37 -30.23 -33.94
CA LEU A 327 11.13 -29.93 -33.23
C LEU A 327 9.87 -30.41 -33.99
N LYS A 328 9.60 -31.72 -33.88
CA LYS A 328 8.31 -32.33 -34.26
C LYS A 328 7.15 -31.46 -33.73
N LYS A 329 6.25 -31.04 -34.63
CA LYS A 329 4.99 -30.29 -34.44
C LYS A 329 4.62 -29.97 -32.97
N PRO A 330 4.48 -28.68 -32.59
CA PRO A 330 4.24 -28.28 -31.20
C PRO A 330 2.93 -28.86 -30.65
N TRP A 331 2.87 -29.03 -29.33
CA TRP A 331 1.71 -29.59 -28.65
C TRP A 331 0.51 -28.64 -28.76
N PRO A 332 -0.72 -29.15 -28.98
CA PRO A 332 -1.91 -28.31 -28.93
C PRO A 332 -2.17 -27.82 -27.50
N ILE A 333 -2.78 -26.65 -27.36
CA ILE A 333 -3.02 -26.01 -26.05
C ILE A 333 -3.87 -26.87 -25.11
N THR A 334 -4.76 -27.72 -25.64
CA THR A 334 -5.50 -28.74 -24.87
C THR A 334 -4.55 -29.74 -24.22
N LYS A 335 -3.69 -30.42 -25.00
CA LYS A 335 -2.71 -31.37 -24.46
C LYS A 335 -1.76 -30.73 -23.45
N MET A 336 -1.33 -29.48 -23.66
CA MET A 336 -0.51 -28.77 -22.67
C MET A 336 -1.26 -28.48 -21.38
N ARG A 337 -2.50 -27.99 -21.44
CA ARG A 337 -3.33 -27.77 -20.25
C ARG A 337 -3.52 -29.09 -19.49
N ASP A 338 -3.92 -30.15 -20.19
CA ASP A 338 -4.22 -31.43 -19.58
C ASP A 338 -2.94 -32.03 -18.94
N TYR A 339 -1.77 -31.81 -19.56
CA TYR A 339 -0.46 -32.12 -18.96
C TYR A 339 -0.17 -31.32 -17.69
N PHE A 340 -0.29 -29.99 -17.74
CA PHE A 340 -0.02 -29.12 -16.59
C PHE A 340 -0.98 -29.39 -15.42
N MET A 341 -2.24 -29.74 -15.67
CA MET A 341 -3.16 -30.21 -14.63
C MET A 341 -2.73 -31.57 -14.05
N THR A 342 -2.30 -32.52 -14.89
CA THR A 342 -1.85 -33.85 -14.43
C THR A 342 -0.60 -33.79 -13.55
N ILE A 343 0.39 -32.97 -13.91
CA ILE A 343 1.64 -32.88 -13.14
C ILE A 343 1.48 -32.06 -11.85
N LYS A 344 0.48 -31.17 -11.76
CA LYS A 344 0.29 -30.30 -10.60
C LYS A 344 0.00 -31.10 -9.33
N SER A 345 -0.76 -32.19 -9.46
CA SER A 345 -1.09 -33.17 -8.41
C SER A 345 0.02 -34.19 -8.11
N ALA A 346 1.17 -34.15 -8.78
CA ALA A 346 2.30 -35.00 -8.43
C ALA A 346 3.14 -34.37 -7.31
N GLU A 347 3.65 -35.19 -6.40
CA GLU A 347 4.50 -34.77 -5.27
C GLU A 347 5.80 -35.61 -5.28
N PRO A 348 6.88 -35.13 -5.92
CA PRO A 348 8.15 -35.86 -6.00
C PRO A 348 8.97 -35.75 -4.71
N GLU A 349 9.74 -36.79 -4.40
CA GLU A 349 10.63 -36.85 -3.23
C GLU A 349 12.04 -36.30 -3.52
N MET A 350 12.72 -35.81 -2.47
CA MET A 350 14.05 -35.24 -2.57
C MET A 350 15.19 -36.25 -2.40
N THR A 351 16.25 -36.10 -3.21
CA THR A 351 17.51 -36.83 -3.02
C THR A 351 18.50 -36.02 -2.16
N PRO A 352 19.34 -36.69 -1.33
CA PRO A 352 20.31 -36.01 -0.47
C PRO A 352 21.40 -35.29 -1.27
N GLU A 353 21.70 -35.73 -2.49
CA GLU A 353 22.64 -35.08 -3.41
C GLU A 353 22.11 -33.70 -3.84
N ALA A 354 20.83 -33.63 -4.26
CA ALA A 354 20.19 -32.37 -4.61
C ALA A 354 20.05 -31.44 -3.39
N GLU A 355 19.74 -31.99 -2.22
CA GLU A 355 19.63 -31.22 -0.97
C GLU A 355 20.99 -30.58 -0.59
N THR A 356 22.08 -31.31 -0.78
CA THR A 356 23.45 -30.85 -0.53
C THR A 356 23.83 -29.68 -1.42
N ILE A 357 23.54 -29.77 -2.73
CA ILE A 357 23.79 -28.69 -3.71
C ILE A 357 23.12 -27.39 -3.24
N ILE A 358 21.87 -27.44 -2.80
CA ILE A 358 21.10 -26.25 -2.41
C ILE A 358 21.58 -25.67 -1.07
N LYS A 359 21.92 -26.52 -0.09
CA LYS A 359 22.55 -26.08 1.18
C LYS A 359 23.88 -25.36 0.94
N THR A 360 24.69 -25.82 -0.03
CA THR A 360 25.94 -25.13 -0.41
C THR A 360 25.70 -23.84 -1.22
N TYR A 361 24.68 -23.79 -2.09
CA TYR A 361 24.31 -22.58 -2.81
C TYR A 361 23.84 -21.47 -1.86
N TYR A 362 22.88 -21.77 -0.97
CA TYR A 362 22.37 -20.82 0.04
C TYR A 362 23.50 -20.19 0.89
N SER A 363 24.38 -21.03 1.43
CA SER A 363 25.49 -20.57 2.28
C SER A 363 26.55 -19.79 1.50
N THR A 364 26.82 -20.15 0.24
CA THR A 364 27.72 -19.41 -0.66
C THR A 364 27.16 -18.03 -1.01
N SER A 365 25.88 -17.94 -1.37
CA SER A 365 25.23 -16.67 -1.72
C SER A 365 25.10 -15.70 -0.55
N ARG A 366 24.88 -16.19 0.69
CA ARG A 366 25.02 -15.35 1.91
C ARG A 366 26.41 -14.72 2.01
N ARG A 367 27.47 -15.53 1.92
CA ARG A 367 28.87 -15.06 2.04
C ARG A 367 29.27 -14.07 0.93
N ILE A 368 28.68 -14.18 -0.26
CA ILE A 368 28.89 -13.20 -1.34
C ILE A 368 28.24 -11.86 -0.99
N THR A 369 27.03 -11.88 -0.42
CA THR A 369 26.25 -10.68 -0.07
C THR A 369 26.97 -9.75 0.90
N GLU A 370 27.68 -10.30 1.88
CA GLU A 370 28.48 -9.55 2.87
C GLU A 370 29.60 -8.70 2.23
N ASN A 371 30.00 -9.00 1.00
CA ASN A 371 31.10 -8.36 0.28
C ASN A 371 30.63 -7.38 -0.81
N THR A 372 29.32 -7.10 -0.89
CA THR A 372 28.73 -6.24 -1.92
C THR A 372 27.80 -5.17 -1.33
N ASP A 373 27.92 -3.93 -1.83
CA ASP A 373 27.13 -2.75 -1.44
C ASP A 373 25.65 -2.81 -1.90
N ARG A 374 25.15 -4.01 -2.21
CA ARG A 374 23.80 -4.34 -2.64
C ARG A 374 23.32 -5.54 -1.82
N HIS A 375 22.47 -5.31 -0.82
CA HIS A 375 22.02 -6.35 0.09
C HIS A 375 20.97 -7.28 -0.57
N ILE A 376 21.33 -8.54 -0.79
CA ILE A 376 20.34 -9.61 -0.99
C ILE A 376 19.60 -9.79 0.33
N THR A 377 18.27 -9.66 0.30
CA THR A 377 17.44 -9.72 1.50
C THR A 377 17.34 -11.14 2.06
N VAL A 378 17.06 -11.27 3.37
CA VAL A 378 16.78 -12.57 4.00
C VAL A 378 15.60 -13.27 3.32
N ARG A 379 14.62 -12.54 2.77
CA ARG A 379 13.53 -13.11 1.95
C ARG A 379 13.97 -13.63 0.60
N GLN A 380 14.90 -12.97 -0.10
CA GLN A 380 15.46 -13.51 -1.35
C GLN A 380 16.34 -14.75 -1.09
N LEU A 381 16.99 -14.82 0.08
CA LEU A 381 17.66 -16.03 0.56
C LEU A 381 16.66 -17.11 1.02
N GLU A 382 15.49 -16.73 1.54
CA GLU A 382 14.37 -17.65 1.72
C GLU A 382 13.86 -18.15 0.37
N SER A 383 13.81 -17.31 -0.68
CA SER A 383 13.53 -17.76 -2.04
C SER A 383 14.58 -18.75 -2.57
N THR A 384 15.85 -18.69 -2.19
CA THR A 384 16.80 -19.77 -2.53
C THR A 384 16.58 -21.07 -1.74
N VAL A 385 15.95 -21.01 -0.57
CA VAL A 385 15.37 -22.21 0.09
C VAL A 385 14.08 -22.66 -0.62
N ARG A 386 13.25 -21.73 -1.10
CA ARG A 386 12.03 -22.00 -1.90
C ARG A 386 12.34 -22.43 -3.35
N LEU A 387 13.59 -22.39 -3.82
CA LEU A 387 14.03 -23.15 -5.02
C LEU A 387 13.81 -24.66 -4.80
N ALA A 388 13.85 -25.14 -3.54
CA ALA A 388 12.69 -25.78 -2.91
C ALA A 388 11.66 -26.41 -3.88
N GLN A 389 10.72 -25.58 -4.26
CA GLN A 389 9.52 -25.90 -5.00
C GLN A 389 9.74 -25.82 -6.51
N GLU A 390 10.81 -25.17 -6.98
CA GLU A 390 11.14 -25.05 -8.40
C GLU A 390 11.87 -26.28 -8.95
N TYR A 391 12.78 -26.90 -8.19
CA TYR A 391 13.29 -28.22 -8.60
C TYR A 391 12.20 -29.29 -8.53
N LEU A 392 11.24 -29.18 -7.59
CA LEU A 392 10.06 -30.05 -7.54
C LEU A 392 9.20 -29.82 -8.78
N ALA A 393 8.95 -28.57 -9.16
CA ALA A 393 8.25 -28.22 -10.39
C ALA A 393 8.99 -28.71 -11.65
N HIS A 394 10.33 -28.72 -11.66
CA HIS A 394 11.12 -29.25 -12.78
C HIS A 394 11.03 -30.79 -12.86
N ALA A 395 11.11 -31.48 -11.72
CA ALA A 395 10.90 -32.92 -11.64
C ALA A 395 9.46 -33.31 -12.05
N LYS A 396 8.43 -32.59 -11.58
CA LYS A 396 7.03 -32.71 -12.04
C LYS A 396 6.93 -32.55 -13.56
N LEU A 397 7.60 -31.53 -14.12
CA LEU A 397 7.61 -31.19 -15.55
C LEU A 397 8.42 -32.17 -16.41
N ILE A 398 9.26 -33.02 -15.80
CA ILE A 398 9.91 -34.19 -16.42
C ILE A 398 9.15 -35.50 -16.09
N PHE A 399 8.03 -35.42 -15.35
CA PHE A 399 7.23 -36.57 -14.88
C PHE A 399 8.01 -37.54 -13.95
N SER A 400 9.06 -37.04 -13.30
CA SER A 400 9.88 -37.80 -12.35
C SER A 400 9.21 -37.85 -10.96
N LYS A 401 9.36 -38.99 -10.28
CA LYS A 401 8.92 -39.21 -8.88
C LYS A 401 10.00 -38.81 -7.86
N GLN A 402 11.23 -38.56 -8.31
CA GLN A 402 12.37 -38.15 -7.50
C GLN A 402 13.10 -36.98 -8.14
N VAL A 403 13.59 -36.05 -7.32
CA VAL A 403 14.41 -34.92 -7.75
C VAL A 403 15.85 -35.37 -7.91
N ASN A 404 16.48 -35.02 -9.04
CA ASN A 404 17.85 -35.36 -9.37
C ASN A 404 18.78 -34.14 -9.28
N ILE A 405 20.10 -34.40 -9.36
CA ILE A 405 21.15 -33.37 -9.49
C ILE A 405 20.83 -32.39 -10.64
N LEU A 406 20.31 -32.90 -11.75
CA LEU A 406 19.86 -32.13 -12.93
C LEU A 406 18.83 -31.05 -12.59
N ASP A 407 17.85 -31.37 -11.75
CA ASP A 407 16.76 -30.46 -11.39
C ASP A 407 17.29 -29.31 -10.50
N ALA A 408 18.20 -29.64 -9.57
CA ALA A 408 18.87 -28.65 -8.72
C ALA A 408 19.81 -27.73 -9.53
N ILE A 409 20.54 -28.26 -10.52
CA ILE A 409 21.42 -27.47 -11.40
C ILE A 409 20.59 -26.48 -12.25
N VAL A 410 19.47 -26.92 -12.82
CA VAL A 410 18.58 -26.04 -13.61
C VAL A 410 17.99 -24.92 -12.74
N ALA A 411 17.58 -25.22 -11.49
CA ALA A 411 17.10 -24.21 -10.56
C ALA A 411 18.17 -23.18 -10.16
N VAL A 412 19.43 -23.59 -9.93
CA VAL A 412 20.55 -22.67 -9.65
C VAL A 412 20.84 -21.74 -10.82
N LEU A 413 20.82 -22.26 -12.06
CA LEU A 413 21.01 -21.43 -13.27
C LEU A 413 19.88 -20.40 -13.44
N LEU A 414 18.64 -20.80 -13.16
CA LEU A 414 17.48 -19.90 -13.23
C LEU A 414 17.55 -18.78 -12.17
N MET A 415 18.07 -19.09 -10.98
CA MET A 415 18.29 -18.08 -9.93
C MET A 415 19.41 -17.11 -10.28
N GLU A 416 20.55 -17.58 -10.78
CA GLU A 416 21.64 -16.67 -11.22
C GLU A 416 21.17 -15.75 -12.37
N ALA A 417 20.29 -16.24 -13.25
CA ALA A 417 19.63 -15.43 -14.27
C ALA A 417 18.61 -14.42 -13.72
N SER A 418 18.01 -14.66 -12.54
CA SER A 418 17.11 -13.71 -11.86
C SER A 418 17.85 -12.70 -10.96
N LEU A 419 19.11 -12.97 -10.61
CA LEU A 419 19.96 -12.10 -9.80
C LEU A 419 20.67 -10.98 -10.59
N ASN A 420 20.40 -10.84 -11.89
CA ASN A 420 20.61 -9.63 -12.71
C ASN A 420 21.92 -8.85 -12.42
N GLY A 421 23.06 -9.49 -12.64
CA GLY A 421 24.39 -8.89 -12.49
C GLY A 421 24.94 -8.83 -11.06
N CYS A 422 24.21 -9.34 -10.06
CA CYS A 422 24.77 -9.73 -8.76
C CYS A 422 25.30 -11.16 -8.78
N GLY A 423 24.69 -12.04 -9.60
CA GLY A 423 25.21 -13.37 -9.92
C GLY A 423 26.62 -13.29 -10.48
N LYS A 424 27.48 -14.23 -10.07
CA LYS A 424 28.87 -14.36 -10.54
C LYS A 424 29.07 -15.57 -11.45
N LEU A 425 28.03 -16.40 -11.60
CA LEU A 425 28.09 -17.66 -12.31
C LEU A 425 27.87 -17.50 -13.82
N LEU A 426 26.97 -16.58 -14.19
CA LEU A 426 26.64 -16.22 -15.56
C LEU A 426 27.01 -14.75 -15.79
N ASP A 427 27.91 -14.47 -16.74
CA ASP A 427 28.15 -13.09 -17.19
C ASP A 427 26.89 -12.54 -17.89
N LYS A 428 26.67 -11.22 -17.82
CA LYS A 428 25.39 -10.49 -17.96
C LYS A 428 24.43 -11.03 -19.05
N MET A 429 23.71 -12.10 -18.75
CA MET A 429 22.70 -12.67 -19.66
C MET A 429 21.43 -11.82 -19.68
N ASN A 430 21.08 -11.29 -20.85
CA ASN A 430 19.76 -10.73 -21.11
C ASN A 430 18.79 -11.87 -21.47
N ALA A 431 17.76 -12.12 -20.65
CA ALA A 431 16.84 -13.24 -20.83
C ALA A 431 16.10 -13.22 -22.19
N LEU A 432 16.02 -12.04 -22.84
CA LEU A 432 15.41 -11.87 -24.14
C LEU A 432 16.10 -12.68 -25.24
N HIS A 433 17.44 -12.72 -25.28
CA HIS A 433 18.24 -13.36 -26.32
C HIS A 433 18.47 -14.86 -26.11
N THR A 434 17.73 -15.49 -25.19
CA THR A 434 17.94 -16.91 -24.82
C THR A 434 17.30 -17.85 -25.85
N THR A 435 18.14 -18.54 -26.63
CA THR A 435 17.74 -19.56 -27.62
C THR A 435 17.51 -20.92 -26.98
N PHE A 436 17.01 -21.87 -27.78
CA PHE A 436 17.07 -23.30 -27.46
C PHE A 436 18.35 -23.88 -28.09
N ALA A 437 19.21 -24.55 -27.30
CA ALA A 437 20.39 -25.21 -27.83
C ALA A 437 20.02 -26.42 -28.71
N GLU A 438 20.81 -26.66 -29.77
CA GLU A 438 20.61 -27.79 -30.68
C GLU A 438 20.91 -29.15 -30.04
N GLN A 439 21.80 -29.19 -29.05
CA GLN A 439 22.23 -30.39 -28.32
C GLN A 439 22.25 -30.12 -26.80
N PRO A 440 21.07 -30.02 -26.14
CA PRO A 440 20.94 -29.54 -24.76
C PRO A 440 21.58 -30.47 -23.70
N GLU A 441 21.83 -31.75 -24.04
CA GLU A 441 22.53 -32.68 -23.16
C GLU A 441 24.05 -32.39 -23.05
N GLN A 442 24.69 -31.90 -24.13
CA GLN A 442 26.09 -31.45 -24.07
C GLN A 442 26.22 -30.11 -23.38
N GLU A 443 25.25 -29.21 -23.60
CA GLU A 443 25.13 -27.95 -22.86
C GLU A 443 25.02 -28.21 -21.34
N TYR A 444 24.27 -29.25 -20.94
CA TYR A 444 24.17 -29.70 -19.55
C TYR A 444 25.50 -30.22 -18.99
N GLU A 445 26.33 -30.97 -19.74
CA GLU A 445 27.68 -31.37 -19.26
C GLU A 445 28.55 -30.14 -18.93
N GLY A 446 28.46 -29.09 -19.77
CA GLY A 446 29.07 -27.79 -19.50
C GLY A 446 28.54 -27.13 -18.21
N HIS A 447 27.21 -27.12 -18.03
CA HIS A 447 26.57 -26.58 -16.83
C HIS A 447 26.92 -27.35 -15.55
N VAL A 448 27.01 -28.69 -15.58
CA VAL A 448 27.45 -29.54 -14.45
C VAL A 448 28.85 -29.12 -14.00
N HIS A 449 29.78 -28.99 -14.95
CA HIS A 449 31.13 -28.49 -14.67
C HIS A 449 31.15 -27.07 -14.12
N LEU A 450 30.30 -26.18 -14.64
CA LEU A 450 30.28 -24.76 -14.26
C LEU A 450 29.71 -24.56 -12.84
N VAL A 451 28.55 -25.15 -12.55
CA VAL A 451 27.85 -25.01 -11.25
C VAL A 451 28.60 -25.73 -10.12
N LEU A 452 28.95 -27.01 -10.30
CA LEU A 452 29.48 -27.81 -9.19
C LEU A 452 30.94 -27.48 -8.83
N ASN A 453 31.73 -26.97 -9.78
CA ASN A 453 33.06 -26.43 -9.47
C ASN A 453 32.96 -25.10 -8.70
N TRP A 454 31.99 -24.23 -9.02
CA TRP A 454 31.75 -22.97 -8.29
C TRP A 454 31.27 -23.20 -6.85
N LEU A 455 30.41 -24.21 -6.66
CA LEU A 455 29.99 -24.69 -5.33
C LEU A 455 31.09 -25.48 -4.58
N ASN A 456 32.24 -25.75 -5.22
CA ASN A 456 33.34 -26.55 -4.67
C ASN A 456 32.88 -27.98 -4.24
N LEU A 457 32.08 -28.64 -5.07
CA LEU A 457 31.54 -29.99 -4.89
C LEU A 457 32.12 -30.99 -5.92
N PRO A 458 33.43 -31.31 -5.87
CA PRO A 458 34.10 -32.12 -6.89
C PRO A 458 33.68 -33.60 -6.89
N GLU A 459 33.10 -34.13 -5.82
CA GLU A 459 32.67 -35.53 -5.74
C GLU A 459 31.34 -35.75 -6.48
N LEU A 460 30.33 -34.91 -6.23
CA LEU A 460 29.08 -34.90 -6.99
C LEU A 460 29.32 -34.60 -8.48
N CYS A 461 30.27 -33.71 -8.78
CA CYS A 461 30.71 -33.41 -10.15
C CYS A 461 31.19 -34.67 -10.88
N LYS A 462 32.05 -35.49 -10.25
CA LYS A 462 32.48 -36.78 -10.83
C LYS A 462 31.32 -37.76 -11.00
N LEU A 463 30.47 -37.91 -9.99
CA LEU A 463 29.37 -38.88 -9.99
C LEU A 463 28.37 -38.63 -11.13
N GLU A 464 27.95 -37.38 -11.34
CA GLU A 464 27.03 -37.01 -12.42
C GLU A 464 27.72 -37.09 -13.80
N LEU A 465 29.00 -36.72 -13.92
CA LEU A 465 29.75 -36.89 -15.19
C LEU A 465 29.98 -38.37 -15.54
N GLU A 466 30.22 -39.23 -14.55
CA GLU A 466 30.28 -40.68 -14.74
C GLU A 466 28.91 -41.26 -15.10
N ARG A 467 27.80 -40.67 -14.63
CA ARG A 467 26.46 -41.04 -15.04
C ARG A 467 26.18 -40.64 -16.49
N ILE A 468 26.43 -39.38 -16.86
CA ILE A 468 26.29 -38.88 -18.25
C ILE A 468 27.08 -39.77 -19.21
N LYS A 469 28.33 -40.12 -18.86
CA LYS A 469 29.16 -41.04 -19.66
C LYS A 469 28.58 -42.44 -19.76
N ARG A 470 28.08 -43.03 -18.66
CA ARG A 470 27.37 -44.33 -18.69
C ARG A 470 26.09 -44.30 -19.52
N GLU A 471 25.41 -43.16 -19.63
CA GLU A 471 24.22 -42.98 -20.48
C GLU A 471 24.63 -42.78 -21.97
N TYR A 472 25.72 -42.08 -22.24
CA TYR A 472 26.32 -41.89 -23.56
C TYR A 472 26.96 -43.16 -24.14
N ASP A 473 27.71 -43.93 -23.36
CA ASP A 473 28.28 -45.22 -23.80
C ASP A 473 27.18 -46.23 -24.15
N ARG A 474 25.98 -46.09 -23.56
CA ARG A 474 24.76 -46.85 -23.89
C ARG A 474 23.97 -46.29 -25.08
N SER A 475 24.36 -45.14 -25.62
CA SER A 475 23.74 -44.54 -26.82
C SER A 475 24.46 -44.89 -28.12
N ILE A 476 25.68 -45.41 -28.06
CA ILE A 476 26.44 -45.87 -29.24
C ILE A 476 25.67 -47.03 -29.93
N PRO A 477 25.30 -46.90 -31.21
CA PRO A 477 24.75 -48.02 -31.96
C PRO A 477 25.81 -49.12 -32.15
N TRP A 478 25.42 -50.38 -31.99
CA TRP A 478 26.28 -51.53 -32.31
C TRP A 478 26.85 -51.38 -33.73
N THR A 479 28.17 -51.31 -33.86
CA THR A 479 28.82 -51.29 -35.19
C THR A 479 28.88 -52.71 -35.76
N GLU A 480 28.90 -52.84 -37.09
CA GLU A 480 28.75 -54.13 -37.79
C GLU A 480 29.87 -55.16 -37.50
N ASN A 481 30.95 -54.77 -36.81
CA ASN A 481 32.02 -55.67 -36.38
C ASN A 481 31.62 -56.61 -35.22
N ASP A 482 30.63 -56.26 -34.40
CA ASP A 482 30.22 -57.06 -33.22
C ASP A 482 29.41 -58.33 -33.56
N GLU A 483 29.16 -58.60 -34.83
CA GLU A 483 28.62 -59.88 -35.32
C GLU A 483 29.64 -61.03 -35.21
N TYR A 484 30.95 -60.74 -35.17
CA TYR A 484 31.99 -61.77 -35.23
C TYR A 484 32.15 -62.52 -33.89
N GLU A 485 32.22 -61.80 -32.75
CA GLU A 485 32.45 -62.42 -31.44
C GLU A 485 31.22 -63.19 -30.90
N LYS A 486 29.99 -62.84 -31.34
CA LYS A 486 28.76 -63.54 -30.96
C LYS A 486 28.65 -64.98 -31.52
N ARG A 487 29.60 -65.42 -32.36
CA ARG A 487 29.61 -66.78 -32.94
C ARG A 487 30.43 -67.80 -32.14
N THR A 488 31.19 -67.41 -31.11
CA THR A 488 32.17 -68.30 -30.47
C THR A 488 32.18 -68.26 -28.93
N MET A 489 31.05 -68.58 -28.27
CA MET A 489 31.04 -69.21 -26.94
C MET A 489 29.80 -70.14 -26.77
N PRO A 490 29.82 -71.14 -25.84
CA PRO A 490 28.82 -72.22 -25.81
C PRO A 490 27.42 -71.80 -25.30
N ARG A 491 26.40 -72.56 -25.75
CA ARG A 491 25.03 -72.47 -25.25
C ARG A 491 24.80 -73.44 -24.09
N GLU A 492 24.69 -72.95 -22.85
CA GLU A 492 24.08 -73.71 -21.76
C GLU A 492 23.02 -72.90 -20.97
N PHE A 493 21.89 -73.57 -20.78
CA PHE A 493 20.75 -73.33 -19.88
C PHE A 493 20.57 -71.96 -19.20
N LYS A 494 19.48 -71.26 -19.62
CA LYS A 494 18.59 -70.57 -18.68
C LYS A 494 17.13 -70.97 -18.92
N LYS A 495 16.49 -71.55 -17.90
CA LYS A 495 15.03 -71.60 -17.77
C LYS A 495 14.54 -70.23 -17.24
N PRO A 496 13.28 -69.83 -17.48
CA PRO A 496 12.71 -68.67 -16.81
C PRO A 496 12.61 -68.91 -15.30
N LEU A 497 12.86 -67.87 -14.51
CA LEU A 497 12.62 -67.82 -13.07
C LEU A 497 11.16 -67.40 -12.79
N PRO A 498 10.54 -67.87 -11.70
CA PRO A 498 9.17 -67.49 -11.34
C PRO A 498 9.10 -66.06 -10.76
N PRO A 499 7.92 -65.40 -10.80
CA PRO A 499 7.71 -64.10 -10.17
C PRO A 499 7.74 -64.17 -8.63
N PRO A 500 8.03 -63.05 -7.94
CA PRO A 500 8.08 -62.99 -6.47
C PRO A 500 6.68 -63.07 -5.84
N PRO A 501 6.57 -63.56 -4.59
CA PRO A 501 5.30 -63.62 -3.85
C PRO A 501 4.86 -62.25 -3.30
N PRO A 502 3.54 -62.05 -3.05
CA PRO A 502 3.03 -60.83 -2.42
C PRO A 502 3.41 -60.72 -0.93
N PRO A 503 3.43 -59.50 -0.34
CA PRO A 503 3.78 -59.28 1.06
C PRO A 503 2.72 -59.82 2.02
N ALA A 504 3.17 -60.28 3.20
CA ALA A 504 2.31 -60.77 4.27
C ALA A 504 1.81 -59.63 5.19
N PRO A 505 0.62 -59.76 5.81
CA PRO A 505 0.11 -58.77 6.76
C PRO A 505 0.89 -58.79 8.08
N PRO A 506 1.01 -57.64 8.79
CA PRO A 506 1.74 -57.54 10.05
C PRO A 506 1.02 -58.28 11.19
N SER A 507 1.75 -59.14 11.91
CA SER A 507 1.25 -59.86 13.08
C SER A 507 1.38 -59.03 14.36
N THR A 508 0.27 -58.81 15.07
CA THR A 508 0.24 -58.16 16.39
C THR A 508 0.69 -59.09 17.52
N THR A 509 1.51 -58.58 18.45
CA THR A 509 1.69 -59.13 19.80
C THR A 509 1.51 -58.03 20.85
N ASN A 510 0.93 -58.38 22.01
CA ASN A 510 0.24 -57.43 22.89
C ASN A 510 1.03 -57.07 24.16
N THR A 511 0.74 -55.89 24.72
CA THR A 511 0.86 -55.60 26.17
C THR A 511 -0.41 -54.90 26.70
N VAL A 512 -1.26 -55.70 27.36
CA VAL A 512 -2.19 -55.42 28.50
C VAL A 512 -2.31 -53.95 28.94
N SER A 513 -3.48 -53.31 29.11
CA SER A 513 -4.67 -53.67 29.94
C SER A 513 -6.03 -53.30 29.28
N LEU A 514 -7.10 -54.11 29.34
CA LEU A 514 -8.08 -54.34 30.44
C LEU A 514 -8.90 -53.06 30.80
N LEU A 515 -10.24 -53.05 30.85
CA LEU A 515 -11.21 -54.16 31.05
C LEU A 515 -12.67 -53.84 30.56
N SER A 516 -13.38 -54.85 30.02
CA SER A 516 -14.86 -55.08 30.02
C SER A 516 -15.85 -54.04 29.42
N SER A 517 -17.04 -54.37 28.86
CA SER A 517 -17.69 -55.58 28.28
C SER A 517 -19.11 -55.18 27.79
N GLN A 518 -19.79 -55.73 26.77
CA GLN A 518 -20.47 -57.05 26.73
C GLN A 518 -21.18 -57.31 25.36
N ILE A 519 -21.27 -58.60 24.96
CA ILE A 519 -22.40 -59.29 24.24
C ILE A 519 -22.81 -58.83 22.80
N ALA A 520 -23.44 -59.68 21.96
CA ALA A 520 -22.85 -60.77 21.14
C ALA A 520 -23.87 -61.36 20.10
N HIS A 521 -23.34 -61.98 19.02
CA HIS A 521 -23.94 -63.02 18.15
C HIS A 521 -25.22 -62.78 17.31
N LYS A 522 -25.05 -62.71 15.97
CA LYS A 522 -25.40 -63.75 14.94
C LYS A 522 -25.34 -63.16 13.51
N GLU A 523 -25.36 -63.89 12.39
CA GLU A 523 -24.73 -65.15 11.89
C GLU A 523 -25.24 -65.38 10.44
N LYS A 524 -24.56 -66.17 9.59
CA LYS A 524 -24.97 -66.69 8.25
C LYS A 524 -24.87 -65.68 7.07
N LYS A 525 -24.14 -65.97 5.96
CA LYS A 525 -24.28 -66.97 4.85
C LYS A 525 -25.26 -66.48 3.76
N GLU A 526 -25.06 -66.67 2.43
CA GLU A 526 -23.99 -67.29 1.61
C GLU A 526 -24.21 -67.01 0.09
N ILE A 527 -23.38 -67.60 -0.78
CA ILE A 527 -23.58 -67.85 -2.24
C ILE A 527 -23.22 -66.72 -3.24
N LYS A 528 -22.56 -67.14 -4.33
CA LYS A 528 -22.26 -66.37 -5.56
C LYS A 528 -23.13 -66.88 -6.72
N SER A 529 -23.31 -66.06 -7.77
CA SER A 529 -23.53 -66.58 -9.13
C SER A 529 -22.98 -65.63 -10.20
N HIS A 530 -22.03 -66.10 -11.01
CA HIS A 530 -21.64 -65.46 -12.27
C HIS A 530 -22.56 -65.91 -13.40
N GLN A 531 -22.78 -65.05 -14.40
CA GLN A 531 -22.39 -65.21 -15.82
C GLN A 531 -22.87 -63.93 -16.56
N HIS A 532 -22.11 -63.28 -17.46
CA HIS A 532 -21.66 -63.72 -18.79
C HIS A 532 -22.85 -64.15 -19.69
N THR A 533 -22.96 -63.77 -20.98
CA THR A 533 -21.90 -63.63 -22.00
C THR A 533 -22.27 -62.60 -23.12
N GLU A 534 -21.24 -62.00 -23.76
CA GLU A 534 -21.11 -61.79 -25.25
C GLU A 534 -22.05 -60.78 -25.98
N GLN A 535 -21.75 -60.20 -27.17
CA GLN A 535 -20.50 -60.10 -27.98
C GLN A 535 -20.55 -58.97 -29.04
N TYR A 536 -19.36 -58.63 -29.58
CA TYR A 536 -19.03 -58.14 -30.94
C TYR A 536 -19.55 -56.83 -31.57
N SER A 537 -18.55 -56.08 -32.04
CA SER A 537 -18.43 -55.43 -33.37
C SER A 537 -18.90 -53.97 -33.59
N THR A 538 -18.36 -53.38 -34.66
CA THR A 538 -18.23 -51.93 -34.92
C THR A 538 -18.73 -51.58 -36.35
N PRO A 539 -18.37 -50.44 -36.97
CA PRO A 539 -19.10 -49.17 -36.91
C PRO A 539 -19.68 -48.74 -38.28
N LEU A 540 -20.37 -47.59 -38.39
CA LEU A 540 -20.12 -46.61 -39.49
C LEU A 540 -20.85 -45.25 -39.34
N SER A 541 -20.08 -44.18 -39.55
CA SER A 541 -20.35 -42.93 -40.30
C SER A 541 -21.75 -42.61 -40.87
N THR A 542 -22.23 -41.37 -40.67
CA THR A 542 -22.44 -40.37 -41.76
C THR A 542 -22.72 -38.94 -41.23
N LYS A 543 -22.77 -37.94 -42.13
CA LYS A 543 -22.94 -36.48 -41.85
C LYS A 543 -24.22 -35.90 -42.53
N PRO A 544 -24.66 -34.66 -42.21
CA PRO A 544 -26.06 -34.23 -42.39
C PRO A 544 -26.40 -33.51 -43.72
N PRO A 545 -27.70 -33.41 -44.03
CA PRO A 545 -28.37 -32.21 -44.56
C PRO A 545 -29.48 -31.71 -43.59
N VAL A 546 -30.04 -30.48 -43.55
CA VAL A 546 -30.03 -29.22 -44.33
C VAL A 546 -31.43 -28.81 -44.83
N PHE A 547 -31.74 -27.52 -44.63
CA PHE A 547 -32.80 -26.65 -45.22
C PHE A 547 -34.24 -26.58 -44.66
N ASN A 548 -34.65 -25.31 -44.50
CA ASN A 548 -35.94 -24.65 -44.71
C ASN A 548 -37.26 -25.35 -44.38
N ASP A 549 -38.15 -24.56 -43.77
CA ASP A 549 -39.45 -24.35 -44.42
C ASP A 549 -39.86 -22.86 -44.42
N LYS A 550 -40.61 -22.44 -45.44
CA LYS A 550 -41.19 -21.09 -45.59
C LYS A 550 -42.62 -21.25 -46.09
N LEU A 551 -43.63 -20.91 -45.28
CA LEU A 551 -44.98 -20.66 -45.78
C LEU A 551 -45.81 -19.81 -44.78
N SER A 552 -46.18 -18.61 -45.23
CA SER A 552 -47.45 -17.96 -44.89
C SER A 552 -48.28 -17.90 -46.19
N PRO A 553 -49.61 -17.69 -46.18
CA PRO A 553 -50.10 -16.30 -46.17
C PRO A 553 -51.56 -16.02 -45.70
N ILE A 554 -51.91 -14.72 -45.67
CA ILE A 554 -53.24 -14.11 -45.95
C ILE A 554 -54.38 -14.15 -44.89
N ASP A 555 -54.57 -12.96 -44.30
CA ASP A 555 -55.80 -12.17 -44.07
C ASP A 555 -57.09 -12.75 -43.47
N LYS A 556 -57.60 -12.05 -42.43
CA LYS A 556 -58.74 -11.12 -42.58
C LYS A 556 -59.00 -10.19 -41.37
N ILE A 557 -59.01 -8.89 -41.65
CA ILE A 557 -60.02 -7.86 -41.28
C ILE A 557 -60.45 -7.72 -39.78
N GLY A 558 -60.32 -6.49 -39.23
CA GLY A 558 -60.93 -6.07 -37.94
C GLY A 558 -62.42 -5.68 -38.06
N PRO A 559 -62.94 -4.58 -37.46
CA PRO A 559 -62.28 -3.54 -36.64
C PRO A 559 -63.12 -3.16 -35.39
N ILE A 560 -63.07 -1.87 -34.99
CA ILE A 560 -64.03 -1.10 -34.14
C ILE A 560 -63.66 -0.92 -32.65
N THR A 561 -63.58 0.36 -32.29
CA THR A 561 -63.43 0.93 -30.95
C THR A 561 -64.77 1.12 -30.22
N ARG A 562 -64.72 1.07 -28.88
CA ARG A 562 -65.60 1.79 -27.94
C ARG A 562 -64.86 1.85 -26.58
N VAL A 563 -64.78 2.96 -25.82
CA VAL A 563 -65.82 3.90 -25.32
C VAL A 563 -66.71 3.18 -24.29
N ASN A 564 -66.81 3.57 -23.01
CA ASN A 564 -66.39 4.81 -22.34
C ASN A 564 -66.26 4.67 -20.81
N THR A 565 -65.58 5.65 -20.16
CA THR A 565 -65.86 6.39 -18.88
C THR A 565 -66.81 5.78 -17.78
N GLN A 566 -66.79 6.16 -16.48
CA GLN A 566 -66.60 7.49 -15.88
C GLN A 566 -66.64 7.47 -14.31
N ARG A 567 -66.36 8.64 -13.69
CA ARG A 567 -66.78 9.16 -12.34
C ARG A 567 -65.76 9.05 -11.19
N LEU A 568 -65.55 10.06 -10.31
CA LEU A 568 -65.95 11.50 -10.20
C LEU A 568 -64.87 12.22 -9.32
N VAL A 569 -64.36 13.43 -9.63
CA VAL A 569 -64.77 14.79 -9.14
C VAL A 569 -64.57 15.02 -7.62
N ALA A 570 -64.03 16.15 -7.11
CA ALA A 570 -63.33 17.36 -7.64
C ALA A 570 -62.48 17.96 -6.47
N ILE A 571 -61.85 19.17 -6.42
CA ILE A 571 -62.07 20.56 -6.92
C ILE A 571 -60.64 21.18 -7.06
N GLN A 572 -60.19 21.82 -8.16
CA GLN A 572 -60.40 23.22 -8.62
C GLN A 572 -59.88 24.29 -7.61
N GLU A 573 -59.29 25.45 -7.96
CA GLU A 573 -59.17 26.32 -9.16
C GLU A 573 -57.70 26.81 -9.32
N ASN A 574 -57.10 26.90 -10.53
CA ASN A 574 -57.03 28.03 -11.49
C ASN A 574 -56.17 29.24 -11.01
N ASP A 575 -55.42 29.98 -11.86
CA ASP A 575 -55.40 30.04 -13.34
C ASP A 575 -54.04 30.49 -13.96
N SER A 576 -53.91 30.34 -15.30
CA SER A 576 -53.04 31.03 -16.31
C SER A 576 -51.73 31.76 -15.90
N SER A 577 -50.61 31.78 -16.65
CA SER A 577 -50.19 31.36 -18.02
C SER A 577 -48.63 31.56 -18.10
N ASP A 578 -47.86 31.45 -19.20
CA ASP A 578 -48.05 31.19 -20.65
C ASP A 578 -46.77 30.49 -21.22
N ASP A 579 -46.61 30.38 -22.55
CA ASP A 579 -45.77 29.35 -23.21
C ASP A 579 -44.71 29.85 -24.26
N GLN A 580 -43.90 28.90 -24.77
CA GLN A 580 -43.17 28.89 -26.06
C GLN A 580 -41.90 29.75 -26.30
N SER A 581 -40.78 29.24 -25.79
CA SER A 581 -39.64 28.68 -26.58
C SER A 581 -39.14 29.27 -27.93
N GLN A 582 -37.79 29.30 -28.05
CA GLN A 582 -36.93 29.08 -29.25
C GLN A 582 -36.35 30.24 -30.10
N VAL A 583 -35.23 29.88 -30.77
CA VAL A 583 -34.57 30.44 -31.97
C VAL A 583 -33.37 31.40 -31.76
N LYS A 584 -32.39 31.25 -32.67
CA LYS A 584 -31.00 31.72 -32.63
C LYS A 584 -30.78 33.05 -33.39
N ARG A 585 -29.82 33.85 -32.91
CA ARG A 585 -28.87 34.73 -33.66
C ARG A 585 -29.46 35.77 -34.65
N ARG A 586 -29.11 37.04 -34.44
CA ARG A 586 -28.20 37.82 -35.33
C ARG A 586 -27.74 39.15 -34.71
N LYS A 587 -26.85 39.86 -35.43
CA LYS A 587 -26.28 41.18 -35.08
C LYS A 587 -27.18 42.34 -35.53
N ILE A 588 -26.91 43.52 -34.97
CA ILE A 588 -27.01 44.92 -35.47
C ILE A 588 -27.16 45.75 -34.17
N ASP A 589 -26.17 46.48 -33.66
CA ASP A 589 -25.36 47.60 -34.20
C ASP A 589 -26.08 48.97 -34.04
N ASP A 590 -25.37 49.89 -33.36
CA ASP A 590 -25.39 51.38 -33.46
C ASP A 590 -26.40 52.31 -32.71
N GLN A 591 -25.81 53.43 -32.21
CA GLN A 591 -26.38 54.77 -31.93
C GLN A 591 -27.40 54.93 -30.76
N THR A 592 -27.53 56.03 -29.99
CA THR A 592 -26.79 57.29 -29.67
C THR A 592 -27.43 57.86 -28.37
N SER A 593 -26.94 58.84 -27.59
CA SER A 593 -25.69 59.62 -27.36
C SER A 593 -25.73 60.07 -25.86
N GLU A 594 -24.89 60.88 -25.19
CA GLU A 594 -24.18 62.15 -25.47
C GLU A 594 -23.06 62.39 -24.42
N CYS A 595 -21.93 62.96 -24.87
CA CYS A 595 -21.18 64.14 -24.35
C CYS A 595 -20.96 64.42 -22.83
N ASN A 596 -19.88 65.10 -22.40
CA ASN A 596 -18.76 65.73 -23.14
C ASN A 596 -17.50 66.00 -22.26
N SER A 597 -16.31 65.85 -22.88
CA SER A 597 -15.01 66.55 -22.60
C SER A 597 -14.42 66.51 -21.16
N ILE A 598 -13.14 66.83 -20.85
CA ILE A 598 -12.12 67.72 -21.43
C ILE A 598 -10.69 67.11 -21.32
N LYS A 599 -10.00 67.00 -22.47
CA LYS A 599 -8.53 67.15 -22.76
C LYS A 599 -7.48 66.25 -22.05
N ASP A 600 -6.68 65.48 -22.77
CA ASP A 600 -5.46 65.78 -23.60
C ASP A 600 -4.15 65.71 -22.74
N ASN A 601 -2.97 65.27 -23.21
CA ASN A 601 -2.50 65.01 -24.59
C ASN A 601 -1.25 64.08 -24.63
N THR A 602 -1.05 63.35 -25.75
CA THR A 602 0.24 63.00 -26.46
C THR A 602 1.46 62.43 -25.70
N ASN A 603 2.33 61.54 -26.24
CA ASN A 603 2.42 60.86 -27.54
C ASN A 603 3.35 59.60 -27.48
N GLU A 604 3.22 58.73 -28.49
CA GLU A 604 4.24 58.05 -29.36
C GLU A 604 5.67 57.70 -28.81
N GLU A 605 6.42 56.71 -29.32
CA GLU A 605 6.38 56.01 -30.62
C GLU A 605 6.93 54.55 -30.55
N ILE A 606 7.17 53.93 -31.70
CA ILE A 606 7.47 52.50 -31.95
C ILE A 606 8.97 52.26 -32.19
N LYS A 607 9.54 51.11 -31.75
CA LYS A 607 10.54 50.31 -32.52
C LYS A 607 10.84 48.92 -31.93
N MET A 608 10.89 47.91 -32.81
CA MET A 608 11.69 46.69 -32.65
C MET A 608 12.83 46.71 -33.69
N PRO A 609 13.89 45.89 -33.50
CA PRO A 609 14.52 45.24 -34.66
C PRO A 609 14.86 43.75 -34.47
N PHE A 610 14.82 43.02 -35.59
CA PHE A 610 15.43 41.68 -35.77
C PHE A 610 16.97 41.74 -35.74
N PHE A 611 17.66 40.61 -35.45
CA PHE A 611 18.58 40.00 -36.43
C PHE A 611 18.92 38.52 -36.16
N ILE A 612 19.64 37.88 -37.09
CA ILE A 612 19.84 36.43 -37.25
C ILE A 612 21.31 36.11 -37.63
N ARG A 613 21.99 35.11 -37.00
CA ARG A 613 22.78 34.02 -37.68
C ARG A 613 23.66 33.09 -36.79
N LYS A 614 23.47 31.77 -37.01
CA LYS A 614 24.44 30.69 -37.33
C LYS A 614 25.78 30.45 -36.57
N HIS A 615 25.89 29.22 -36.04
CA HIS A 615 26.92 28.17 -36.24
C HIS A 615 28.42 28.33 -35.86
N ASN A 616 28.94 27.21 -35.32
CA ASN A 616 30.31 26.66 -35.46
C ASN A 616 31.47 27.40 -34.76
N SER A 617 32.59 26.76 -34.37
CA SER A 617 32.94 25.32 -34.27
C SER A 617 34.24 25.13 -33.44
N GLU A 618 34.57 23.86 -33.09
CA GLU A 618 35.92 23.38 -32.68
C GLU A 618 36.53 23.93 -31.37
N THR A 619 37.60 23.34 -30.80
CA THR A 619 37.81 21.97 -30.26
C THR A 619 39.02 22.01 -29.31
N LYS A 620 39.20 20.99 -28.43
CA LYS A 620 40.50 20.54 -27.83
C LYS A 620 41.23 21.59 -26.93
N ASP A 621 41.85 21.29 -25.78
CA ASP A 621 42.53 20.06 -25.36
C ASP A 621 43.19 20.21 -23.96
N LYS A 622 43.67 19.07 -23.43
CA LYS A 622 44.89 18.92 -22.58
C LYS A 622 45.03 19.60 -21.19
N LYS A 623 45.04 18.70 -20.17
CA LYS A 623 46.16 18.44 -19.21
C LYS A 623 46.51 19.52 -18.16
N ARG A 624 47.15 19.20 -17.01
CA ARG A 624 47.27 18.00 -16.15
C ARG A 624 47.93 18.47 -14.82
N LYS A 625 47.71 17.74 -13.72
CA LYS A 625 48.60 17.58 -12.55
C LYS A 625 49.35 18.83 -12.00
N LYS A 626 49.13 19.14 -10.72
CA LYS A 626 50.18 18.91 -9.71
C LYS A 626 49.63 18.78 -8.28
N LEU A 627 50.47 18.20 -7.42
CA LEU A 627 50.23 17.88 -6.02
C LEU A 627 51.40 18.45 -5.19
N LEU A 628 51.16 18.59 -3.88
CA LEU A 628 52.14 18.62 -2.78
C LEU A 628 52.96 19.89 -2.45
N LYS A 629 53.10 20.08 -1.12
CA LYS A 629 54.16 20.77 -0.33
C LYS A 629 54.10 22.31 -0.26
N LEU A 630 53.88 22.90 0.95
CA LEU A 630 54.83 23.25 2.04
C LEU A 630 55.64 24.55 1.75
N GLN A 631 55.98 25.47 2.68
CA GLN A 631 55.61 25.70 4.10
C GLN A 631 56.17 27.08 4.61
N ASN A 632 55.73 27.55 5.79
CA ASN A 632 56.42 28.44 6.77
C ASN A 632 56.74 29.93 6.48
N GLY A 633 56.61 30.79 7.52
CA GLY A 633 57.24 32.12 7.57
C GLY A 633 56.64 33.21 8.50
N LYS A 634 56.18 32.94 9.74
CA LYS A 634 56.91 32.98 11.05
C LYS A 634 57.38 34.35 11.62
N LYS A 635 57.37 34.44 12.98
CA LYS A 635 57.76 35.55 13.92
C LYS A 635 56.56 36.45 14.32
N LYS A 636 56.44 37.12 15.48
CA LYS A 636 57.13 37.22 16.81
C LYS A 636 56.14 37.95 17.80
N GLN A 637 56.21 38.00 19.14
CA GLN A 637 56.64 37.08 20.24
C GLN A 637 56.43 37.73 21.64
N LYS A 638 56.25 36.92 22.72
CA LYS A 638 56.51 37.20 24.17
C LYS A 638 55.57 38.20 24.91
N THR A 639 55.36 38.23 26.25
CA THR A 639 55.58 37.40 27.51
C THR A 639 54.80 38.10 28.65
N SER A 640 54.45 37.59 29.85
CA SER A 640 54.43 36.30 30.61
C SER A 640 53.48 36.50 31.84
N ASN A 641 53.34 35.73 32.95
CA ASN A 641 54.07 34.58 33.53
C ASN A 641 53.21 33.73 34.53
N GLU A 642 53.85 32.66 35.06
CA GLU A 642 53.70 31.84 36.29
C GLU A 642 52.95 32.39 37.55
N LEU A 643 52.45 31.61 38.54
CA LEU A 643 52.46 30.16 38.90
C LEU A 643 51.42 29.84 40.03
N ILE A 644 51.10 28.54 40.31
CA ILE A 644 50.51 27.99 41.59
C ILE A 644 49.03 28.39 41.88
N ASN A 645 48.09 27.57 42.40
CA ASN A 645 47.99 26.14 42.79
C ASN A 645 46.54 25.64 42.59
N ASP A 646 46.31 24.32 42.41
CA ASP A 646 45.50 23.47 43.34
C ASP A 646 45.19 22.05 42.81
N HIS A 647 44.90 21.14 43.74
CA HIS A 647 44.56 19.72 43.50
C HIS A 647 43.07 19.42 43.80
N THR A 648 42.43 18.58 42.97
CA THR A 648 41.92 17.25 43.43
C THR A 648 41.36 16.37 42.30
N ASN A 649 41.68 15.07 42.38
CA ASN A 649 40.97 13.85 41.91
C ASN A 649 40.04 13.93 40.67
N LYS A 650 40.28 13.24 39.53
CA LYS A 650 40.70 11.83 39.27
C LYS A 650 39.79 10.72 39.86
N LYS A 651 38.56 10.64 39.34
CA LYS A 651 37.69 9.46 39.08
C LYS A 651 36.39 10.08 38.51
N ILE A 652 35.85 9.77 37.34
CA ILE A 652 35.78 8.51 36.57
C ILE A 652 35.99 8.79 35.06
N LYS A 653 36.79 7.96 34.36
CA LYS A 653 36.68 7.75 32.90
C LYS A 653 37.46 6.50 32.45
N LYS A 654 36.78 5.34 32.40
CA LYS A 654 37.24 4.15 31.65
C LYS A 654 36.08 3.17 31.44
N LYS A 655 36.13 2.42 30.32
CA LYS A 655 35.13 1.48 29.79
C LYS A 655 33.86 2.10 29.17
N GLN A 656 33.89 2.28 27.85
CA GLN A 656 32.78 1.90 26.97
C GLN A 656 33.32 1.67 25.54
N LYS A 657 33.69 0.41 25.27
CA LYS A 657 33.78 -0.22 23.95
C LYS A 657 33.98 -1.73 24.15
N GLU A 658 33.54 -2.51 23.17
CA GLU A 658 33.66 -3.98 23.09
C GLU A 658 33.01 -4.75 24.25
N LEU A 659 31.77 -5.22 24.02
CA LEU A 659 31.55 -6.61 23.60
C LEU A 659 30.28 -6.69 22.71
N ILE A 660 30.03 -7.85 22.12
CA ILE A 660 29.04 -8.14 21.07
C ILE A 660 28.29 -9.43 21.46
N ASP A 661 27.03 -9.52 21.02
CA ASP A 661 26.10 -10.67 21.03
C ASP A 661 25.82 -11.41 22.35
N GLU A 662 24.53 -11.52 22.69
CA GLU A 662 23.87 -12.83 22.86
C GLU A 662 22.33 -12.68 22.76
N ASN A 663 21.75 -13.43 21.81
CA ASN A 663 20.37 -13.96 21.73
C ASN A 663 19.14 -13.02 21.65
N GLU A 664 18.46 -13.09 20.50
CA GLU A 664 16.99 -13.07 20.43
C GLU A 664 16.43 -14.46 20.80
N GLU A 665 15.27 -14.52 21.47
CA GLU A 665 14.16 -15.48 21.27
C GLU A 665 12.99 -14.99 22.16
N ILE A 666 11.88 -14.46 21.62
CA ILE A 666 10.72 -15.12 20.97
C ILE A 666 9.74 -15.75 22.00
N LEU A 667 8.44 -15.71 21.65
CA LEU A 667 7.22 -16.18 22.34
C LEU A 667 6.53 -15.16 23.27
N SER A 668 5.19 -15.04 23.28
CA SER A 668 4.16 -15.38 22.26
C SER A 668 2.81 -14.83 22.73
N ASP A 669 1.97 -14.32 21.83
CA ASP A 669 0.55 -14.11 22.12
C ASP A 669 -0.17 -15.46 22.32
N THR A 670 -1.11 -15.49 23.27
CA THR A 670 -2.12 -16.55 23.40
C THR A 670 -3.43 -15.91 23.86
N ASP A 671 -4.42 -15.85 22.97
CA ASP A 671 -5.79 -15.47 23.32
C ASP A 671 -6.42 -16.57 24.19
N ILE A 672 -6.94 -16.19 25.37
CA ILE A 672 -8.07 -16.91 25.99
C ILE A 672 -9.09 -15.88 26.51
N GLU A 673 -10.30 -16.13 26.05
CA GLU A 673 -11.65 -15.62 26.32
C GLU A 673 -11.97 -15.05 27.73
N GLU A 674 -12.99 -14.20 27.76
CA GLU A 674 -13.66 -13.70 28.97
C GLU A 674 -14.50 -14.81 29.62
N ASP A 675 -14.56 -14.88 30.96
CA ASP A 675 -15.83 -15.13 31.67
C ASP A 675 -15.77 -14.90 33.20
N ASP A 676 -16.78 -14.15 33.67
CA ASP A 676 -17.44 -14.13 34.99
C ASP A 676 -16.72 -13.85 36.34
N GLU A 677 -17.56 -13.50 37.32
CA GLU A 677 -17.22 -12.90 38.62
C GLU A 677 -17.06 -13.91 39.80
N GLN A 678 -16.70 -13.35 40.97
CA GLN A 678 -16.77 -13.92 42.32
C GLN A 678 -15.67 -14.96 42.63
N ASN A 679 -14.93 -14.84 43.74
CA ASN A 679 -15.48 -14.56 45.07
C ASN A 679 -14.49 -13.86 46.03
N GLN A 680 -15.01 -13.42 47.18
CA GLN A 680 -14.24 -12.91 48.30
C GLN A 680 -13.61 -14.06 49.10
N GLN A 681 -12.36 -13.92 49.57
CA GLN A 681 -12.05 -13.85 51.01
C GLN A 681 -10.55 -14.00 51.35
N THR A 682 -10.14 -13.15 52.28
CA THR A 682 -8.96 -13.20 53.15
C THR A 682 -8.52 -14.59 53.62
N ILE A 683 -7.25 -14.96 53.42
CA ILE A 683 -6.53 -15.94 54.25
C ILE A 683 -5.16 -15.38 54.64
N ASN A 684 -4.78 -15.57 55.91
CA ASN A 684 -3.49 -15.17 56.46
C ASN A 684 -2.43 -16.28 56.33
N GLY A 685 -1.16 -15.89 56.20
CA GLY A 685 -0.10 -16.48 57.04
C GLY A 685 0.95 -17.39 56.40
N ASN A 686 2.21 -17.01 56.64
CA ASN A 686 3.34 -17.87 57.05
C ASN A 686 3.74 -19.08 56.19
N VAL A 687 4.89 -18.97 55.50
CA VAL A 687 5.90 -20.05 55.48
C VAL A 687 7.32 -19.47 55.68
N ARG A 688 7.92 -19.81 56.82
CA ARG A 688 9.36 -19.94 57.16
C ARG A 688 10.40 -19.07 56.43
N LEU A 689 11.08 -18.22 57.21
CA LEU A 689 12.55 -18.21 57.20
C LEU A 689 13.03 -19.29 58.16
N ASP A 690 13.68 -20.33 57.66
CA ASP A 690 14.45 -21.31 58.43
C ASP A 690 15.68 -21.71 57.60
N ASN A 691 16.87 -21.27 58.03
CA ASN A 691 18.24 -21.73 57.72
C ASN A 691 19.23 -20.57 57.57
N LEU A 692 19.85 -20.15 58.68
CA LEU A 692 21.28 -19.77 58.77
C LEU A 692 21.63 -19.40 60.23
N LEU A 693 21.53 -20.38 61.12
CA LEU A 693 22.33 -20.39 62.35
C LEU A 693 23.62 -21.16 62.06
N LEU A 694 24.78 -20.51 62.23
CA LEU A 694 25.94 -21.14 62.86
C LEU A 694 26.94 -20.06 63.31
N ASN A 695 27.52 -20.34 64.47
CA ASN A 695 28.73 -19.77 65.08
C ASN A 695 28.67 -18.48 65.91
N GLU A 696 29.00 -18.71 67.18
CA GLU A 696 29.78 -17.88 68.11
C GLU A 696 29.05 -16.81 68.94
N GLU A 697 29.40 -16.81 70.23
CA GLU A 697 28.70 -16.18 71.36
C GLU A 697 29.55 -15.02 71.89
N HIS A 698 28.93 -13.89 72.30
CA HIS A 698 29.08 -13.34 73.67
C HIS A 698 28.38 -11.98 73.90
N ASP A 699 27.94 -11.82 75.15
CA ASP A 699 27.70 -10.59 75.94
C ASP A 699 26.64 -9.56 75.49
N ASP A 700 25.49 -9.62 76.16
CA ASP A 700 24.44 -8.58 76.20
C ASP A 700 24.86 -7.32 76.98
N ASP A 701 24.51 -6.13 76.47
CA ASP A 701 23.84 -5.05 77.24
C ASP A 701 23.59 -3.78 76.38
N ASP A 702 24.48 -3.46 75.43
CA ASP A 702 24.45 -2.22 74.63
C ASP A 702 23.38 -2.20 73.51
N GLU A 703 22.77 -3.34 73.16
CA GLU A 703 21.92 -3.49 71.97
C GLU A 703 20.64 -2.63 71.97
N ASN A 704 19.99 -2.42 73.12
CA ASN A 704 18.65 -1.80 73.18
C ASN A 704 18.58 -0.41 72.51
N ASN A 705 19.55 0.45 72.78
CA ASN A 705 19.61 1.81 72.21
C ASN A 705 19.95 1.77 70.71
N LEU A 706 20.80 0.81 70.29
CA LEU A 706 21.15 0.61 68.89
C LEU A 706 19.95 0.07 68.09
N HIS A 707 19.17 -0.84 68.68
CA HIS A 707 17.97 -1.43 68.08
C HIS A 707 16.84 -0.41 67.91
N GLU A 708 16.60 0.46 68.90
CA GLU A 708 15.61 1.54 68.77
C GLU A 708 16.01 2.57 67.69
N GLN A 709 17.28 2.96 67.63
CA GLN A 709 17.80 3.84 66.58
C GLN A 709 17.73 3.21 65.18
N ARG A 710 18.04 1.91 65.05
CA ARG A 710 17.84 1.14 63.80
C ARG A 710 16.37 1.14 63.39
N LEU A 711 15.45 0.86 64.32
CA LEU A 711 14.01 0.79 64.06
C LEU A 711 13.40 2.17 63.71
N LYS A 712 13.94 3.25 64.28
CA LYS A 712 13.54 4.62 63.92
C LYS A 712 13.98 5.00 62.51
N ARG A 713 15.24 4.73 62.14
CA ARG A 713 15.74 4.94 60.77
C ARG A 713 15.00 4.06 59.74
N ALA A 714 14.64 2.83 60.11
CA ALA A 714 13.83 1.96 59.27
C ALA A 714 12.43 2.55 59.02
N LYS A 715 11.77 3.12 60.04
CA LYS A 715 10.49 3.83 59.86
C LYS A 715 10.61 5.07 58.97
N GLU A 716 11.64 5.89 59.18
CA GLU A 716 11.95 7.06 58.33
C GLU A 716 12.19 6.65 56.86
N TYR A 717 12.85 5.51 56.62
CA TYR A 717 13.07 4.96 55.28
C TYR A 717 11.79 4.40 54.63
N ILE A 718 10.95 3.70 55.39
CA ILE A 718 9.64 3.23 54.92
C ILE A 718 8.71 4.41 54.57
N GLU A 719 8.73 5.49 55.35
CA GLU A 719 7.96 6.71 55.04
C GLU A 719 8.46 7.40 53.76
N GLN A 720 9.77 7.35 53.47
CA GLN A 720 10.32 7.82 52.20
C GLN A 720 9.91 6.93 51.01
N ILE A 721 9.86 5.61 51.19
CA ILE A 721 9.35 4.68 50.17
C ILE A 721 7.87 4.95 49.90
N ALA A 722 7.03 5.03 50.94
CA ALA A 722 5.59 5.31 50.79
C ALA A 722 5.31 6.63 50.07
N LYS A 723 6.12 7.67 50.31
CA LYS A 723 6.03 8.95 49.57
C LYS A 723 6.46 8.81 48.11
N GLN A 724 7.52 8.07 47.82
CA GLN A 724 7.90 7.76 46.43
C GLN A 724 6.86 6.89 45.71
N GLU A 725 6.14 6.01 46.42
CA GLU A 725 5.07 5.20 45.84
C GLU A 725 3.84 6.05 45.54
N GLN A 726 3.44 6.96 46.43
CA GLN A 726 2.38 7.94 46.15
C GLN A 726 2.74 8.89 44.99
N GLU A 727 3.99 9.36 44.90
CA GLU A 727 4.45 10.14 43.73
C GLU A 727 4.39 9.32 42.43
N ARG A 728 4.76 8.02 42.48
CA ARG A 728 4.68 7.11 41.32
C ARG A 728 3.25 6.73 40.93
N GLU A 729 2.31 6.67 41.88
CA GLU A 729 0.89 6.45 41.60
C GLU A 729 0.29 7.67 40.90
N ILE A 730 0.56 8.88 41.39
CA ILE A 730 0.14 10.13 40.75
C ILE A 730 0.74 10.25 39.34
N ASP A 731 2.03 9.94 39.16
CA ASP A 731 2.66 9.91 37.83
C ASP A 731 2.05 8.83 36.93
N ARG A 732 1.71 7.64 37.45
CA ARG A 732 1.01 6.59 36.69
C ARG A 732 -0.37 7.04 36.22
N ASP A 733 -1.16 7.67 37.07
CA ASP A 733 -2.50 8.13 36.71
C ASP A 733 -2.42 9.24 35.64
N ILE A 734 -1.55 10.23 35.83
CA ILE A 734 -1.30 11.32 34.85
C ILE A 734 -0.78 10.76 33.53
N VAL A 735 0.11 9.75 33.55
CA VAL A 735 0.57 9.06 32.33
C VAL A 735 -0.56 8.25 31.69
N SER A 736 -1.45 7.62 32.48
CA SER A 736 -2.61 6.89 31.96
C SER A 736 -3.65 7.81 31.32
N GLU A 737 -3.86 9.02 31.85
CA GLU A 737 -4.73 10.03 31.25
C GLU A 737 -4.14 10.51 29.92
N ARG A 738 -2.84 10.84 29.88
CA ARG A 738 -2.11 11.23 28.66
C ARG A 738 -2.11 10.12 27.59
N LEU A 739 -1.94 8.86 27.97
CA LEU A 739 -1.99 7.74 27.01
C LEU A 739 -3.40 7.53 26.46
N ARG A 740 -4.46 7.68 27.28
CA ARG A 740 -5.84 7.68 26.78
C ARG A 740 -6.10 8.85 25.84
N ASP A 741 -5.60 10.04 26.17
CA ASP A 741 -5.67 11.23 25.33
C ASP A 741 -4.96 11.04 23.98
N ASP A 742 -3.72 10.54 23.97
CA ASP A 742 -2.94 10.29 22.76
C ASP A 742 -3.65 9.26 21.86
N VAL A 743 -4.21 8.19 22.44
CA VAL A 743 -5.01 7.20 21.71
C VAL A 743 -6.31 7.81 21.16
N LEU A 744 -6.99 8.67 21.91
CA LEU A 744 -8.19 9.38 21.44
C LEU A 744 -7.87 10.44 20.38
N GLU A 745 -6.70 11.06 20.43
CA GLU A 745 -6.23 11.98 19.39
C GLU A 745 -5.87 11.21 18.11
N GLN A 746 -5.17 10.07 18.20
CA GLN A 746 -4.90 9.18 17.07
C GLN A 746 -6.20 8.62 16.45
N ALA A 747 -7.17 8.25 17.29
CA ALA A 747 -8.50 7.84 16.86
C ALA A 747 -9.34 8.99 16.27
N GLY A 748 -8.89 10.25 16.37
CA GLY A 748 -9.60 11.45 15.91
C GLY A 748 -10.88 11.76 16.68
N LYS A 749 -11.07 11.14 17.86
CA LYS A 749 -12.29 11.24 18.69
C LYS A 749 -12.16 12.21 19.86
N LEU A 750 -10.95 12.69 20.15
CA LEU A 750 -10.71 13.61 21.26
C LEU A 750 -11.50 14.92 21.08
N HIS A 751 -12.28 15.31 22.09
CA HIS A 751 -12.86 16.64 22.21
C HIS A 751 -13.11 16.97 23.69
N ARG A 752 -12.68 18.16 24.14
CA ARG A 752 -12.80 18.63 25.54
C ARG A 752 -13.59 19.94 25.62
N GLN A 753 -14.46 20.05 26.61
CA GLN A 753 -15.21 21.27 26.90
C GLN A 753 -14.44 22.11 27.93
N VAL A 754 -13.69 23.11 27.45
CA VAL A 754 -12.76 23.94 28.23
C VAL A 754 -13.13 25.43 28.15
N ALA A 755 -13.83 25.88 27.11
CA ALA A 755 -14.08 27.29 26.84
C ALA A 755 -14.80 28.03 27.99
N SER A 756 -15.65 27.34 28.75
CA SER A 756 -16.34 27.88 29.92
C SER A 756 -15.54 27.87 31.23
N SER A 757 -14.33 27.28 31.27
CA SER A 757 -13.43 27.39 32.42
C SER A 757 -12.46 28.56 32.31
N TYR A 758 -12.44 29.31 31.21
CA TYR A 758 -11.51 30.43 31.03
C TYR A 758 -12.03 31.73 31.63
N THR A 759 -11.13 32.48 32.28
CA THR A 759 -11.38 33.86 32.70
C THR A 759 -11.08 34.84 31.55
N GLU A 760 -11.39 36.13 31.76
CA GLU A 760 -11.08 37.18 30.79
C GLU A 760 -9.56 37.21 30.45
N PRO A 761 -9.15 37.24 29.16
CA PRO A 761 -7.74 37.15 28.79
C PRO A 761 -6.92 38.39 29.14
N VAL A 762 -5.83 38.21 29.90
CA VAL A 762 -4.95 39.30 30.33
C VAL A 762 -3.81 39.52 29.33
N LEU A 763 -3.65 40.74 28.80
CA LEU A 763 -2.52 41.09 27.95
C LEU A 763 -1.21 41.08 28.76
N LEU A 764 -0.28 40.17 28.44
CA LEU A 764 1.04 40.09 29.09
C LEU A 764 2.06 41.00 28.41
N HIS A 765 2.21 40.85 27.09
CA HIS A 765 3.35 41.41 26.36
C HIS A 765 2.91 42.07 25.04
N THR A 766 3.47 43.26 24.77
CA THR A 766 3.37 43.97 23.49
C THR A 766 4.74 43.97 22.80
N CYS A 767 4.96 42.97 21.95
CA CYS A 767 6.23 42.71 21.28
C CYS A 767 6.36 43.58 20.02
N ARG A 768 7.34 44.50 19.99
CA ARG A 768 7.60 45.41 18.85
C ARG A 768 8.95 45.10 18.20
N GLY A 769 9.01 44.98 16.89
CA GLY A 769 10.29 44.68 16.22
C GLY A 769 10.32 44.50 14.70
N HIS A 770 9.16 44.34 14.04
CA HIS A 770 9.03 44.43 12.59
C HIS A 770 8.86 45.88 12.14
N GLN A 771 9.29 46.20 10.92
CA GLN A 771 9.15 47.52 10.30
C GLN A 771 7.81 47.66 9.56
N GLN A 772 7.36 46.58 8.92
CA GLN A 772 6.08 46.53 8.19
C GLN A 772 5.09 45.57 8.87
N SER A 773 3.83 45.54 8.41
CA SER A 773 2.77 44.68 8.92
C SER A 773 3.23 43.23 9.13
N VAL A 774 2.99 42.72 10.34
CA VAL A 774 3.16 41.29 10.66
C VAL A 774 2.10 40.52 9.88
N THR A 775 2.48 39.44 9.20
CA THR A 775 1.63 38.73 8.23
C THR A 775 1.18 37.36 8.70
N CYS A 776 1.99 36.68 9.51
CA CYS A 776 1.77 35.32 9.99
C CYS A 776 2.56 35.05 11.29
N VAL A 777 2.09 34.09 12.09
CA VAL A 777 2.72 33.66 13.35
C VAL A 777 2.59 32.16 13.56
N CYS A 778 3.63 31.53 14.10
CA CYS A 778 3.55 30.17 14.66
C CYS A 778 4.18 30.10 16.06
N ILE A 779 3.67 29.20 16.89
CA ILE A 779 4.13 28.94 18.26
C ILE A 779 4.88 27.60 18.26
N SER A 780 6.00 27.48 19.00
CA SER A 780 6.66 26.19 19.18
C SER A 780 5.82 25.28 20.10
N ASN A 781 5.75 23.98 19.80
CA ASN A 781 4.91 23.02 20.54
C ASN A 781 5.31 22.86 22.03
N ASP A 782 6.47 23.38 22.43
CA ASP A 782 6.94 23.48 23.82
C ASP A 782 6.51 24.76 24.55
N ASN A 783 5.72 25.62 23.89
CA ASN A 783 5.16 26.90 24.35
C ASN A 783 6.17 27.93 24.90
N LYS A 784 7.46 27.80 24.57
CA LYS A 784 8.51 28.76 24.98
C LYS A 784 8.76 29.87 23.96
N TYR A 785 8.52 29.60 22.68
CA TYR A 785 8.87 30.52 21.58
C TYR A 785 7.70 30.78 20.62
N ALA A 786 7.71 31.95 20.02
CA ALA A 786 6.87 32.28 18.86
C ALA A 786 7.74 32.86 17.74
N PHE A 787 7.37 32.58 16.50
CA PHE A 787 8.05 33.06 15.29
C PHE A 787 7.08 33.87 14.46
N THR A 788 7.48 35.06 14.02
CA THR A 788 6.63 35.96 13.22
C THR A 788 7.27 36.29 11.88
N GLY A 789 6.46 36.26 10.82
CA GLY A 789 6.78 36.79 9.49
C GLY A 789 6.16 38.17 9.25
N SER A 790 6.73 38.92 8.31
CA SER A 790 6.25 40.27 7.94
C SER A 790 6.49 40.57 6.46
N LYS A 791 5.77 41.57 5.95
CA LYS A 791 6.05 42.20 4.65
C LYS A 791 7.48 42.77 4.56
N ASP A 792 8.14 43.07 5.69
CA ASP A 792 9.55 43.49 5.72
C ASP A 792 10.56 42.38 5.36
N CYS A 793 10.07 41.18 5.07
CA CYS A 793 10.83 40.00 4.65
C CYS A 793 11.79 39.47 5.72
N SER A 794 11.58 39.83 7.00
CA SER A 794 12.33 39.30 8.14
C SER A 794 11.51 38.28 8.94
N ILE A 795 12.20 37.38 9.64
CA ILE A 795 11.60 36.46 10.62
C ILE A 795 12.17 36.82 12.00
N ILE A 796 11.30 36.96 13.01
CA ILE A 796 11.71 37.22 14.39
C ILE A 796 11.32 36.04 15.28
N LYS A 797 12.29 35.57 16.08
CA LYS A 797 12.06 34.62 17.19
C LYS A 797 11.85 35.40 18.49
N TRP A 798 10.74 35.14 19.17
CA TRP A 798 10.33 35.73 20.44
C TRP A 798 10.35 34.70 21.56
N CYS A 799 10.57 35.14 22.80
CA CYS A 799 10.29 34.36 24.00
C CYS A 799 8.89 34.68 24.53
N LEU A 800 8.02 33.67 24.65
CA LEU A 800 6.64 33.88 25.10
C LEU A 800 6.54 34.37 26.55
N LEU A 801 7.36 33.81 27.45
CA LEU A 801 7.39 34.17 28.87
C LEU A 801 7.82 35.62 29.13
N THR A 802 8.72 36.18 28.30
CA THR A 802 9.37 37.48 28.58
C THR A 802 9.05 38.59 27.57
N GLY A 803 8.35 38.28 26.48
CA GLY A 803 8.10 39.21 25.37
C GLY A 803 9.35 39.66 24.61
N LYS A 804 10.54 39.15 24.94
CA LYS A 804 11.82 39.62 24.38
C LYS A 804 12.11 38.98 23.02
N LYS A 805 12.64 39.81 22.12
CA LYS A 805 13.20 39.43 20.82
C LYS A 805 14.52 38.68 21.04
N LEU A 806 14.59 37.43 20.59
CA LEU A 806 15.77 36.56 20.72
C LEU A 806 16.65 36.56 19.47
N HIS A 807 16.04 36.48 18.29
CA HIS A 807 16.75 36.39 17.01
C HIS A 807 16.02 37.15 15.89
N LEU A 808 16.78 37.56 14.87
CA LEU A 808 16.29 38.25 13.68
C LEU A 808 16.97 37.68 12.43
N ILE A 809 16.24 36.89 11.65
CA ILE A 809 16.63 36.54 10.29
C ILE A 809 16.30 37.76 9.42
N ARG A 810 17.30 38.34 8.78
CA ARG A 810 17.15 39.57 7.97
C ARG A 810 16.79 39.25 6.52
N ARG A 811 16.13 40.22 5.86
CA ARG A 811 15.89 40.22 4.42
C ARG A 811 17.21 40.12 3.63
N VAL A 812 17.19 39.36 2.54
CA VAL A 812 18.27 39.28 1.55
C VAL A 812 18.00 40.28 0.43
N ALA A 813 19.05 40.89 -0.12
CA ALA A 813 18.92 41.66 -1.36
C ALA A 813 18.54 40.74 -2.51
N LYS A 814 17.65 41.19 -3.41
CA LYS A 814 17.41 40.49 -4.67
C LYS A 814 18.70 40.52 -5.49
N ALA A 815 19.20 39.37 -5.90
CA ALA A 815 20.34 39.31 -6.81
C ALA A 815 19.94 39.87 -8.18
N ASP A 816 20.72 40.80 -8.71
CA ASP A 816 20.67 41.15 -10.12
C ASP A 816 21.20 39.98 -10.97
N ASN A 817 20.89 39.96 -12.27
CA ASN A 817 21.07 38.79 -13.14
C ASN A 817 22.54 38.49 -13.50
N THR A 818 23.36 38.08 -12.53
CA THR A 818 24.69 37.49 -12.74
C THR A 818 24.61 35.96 -12.69
N ASN A 819 25.40 35.28 -13.54
CA ASN A 819 25.31 33.82 -13.73
C ASN A 819 26.06 33.01 -12.65
N GLU A 820 25.89 33.35 -11.38
CA GLU A 820 26.49 32.63 -10.25
C GLU A 820 25.44 31.81 -9.49
N ARG A 821 25.60 30.47 -9.49
CA ARG A 821 24.70 29.52 -8.81
C ARG A 821 24.91 29.51 -7.29
N THR A 822 24.90 30.67 -6.64
CA THR A 822 24.85 30.74 -5.18
C THR A 822 23.42 30.49 -4.68
N PRO A 823 23.20 29.68 -3.62
CA PRO A 823 21.88 29.54 -3.04
C PRO A 823 21.50 30.83 -2.31
N ILE A 824 20.32 31.38 -2.63
CA ILE A 824 19.76 32.52 -1.89
C ILE A 824 19.31 32.01 -0.50
N VAL A 825 20.04 32.42 0.54
CA VAL A 825 19.81 32.03 1.95
C VAL A 825 19.05 33.16 2.65
N GLY A 826 17.72 33.04 2.70
CA GLY A 826 16.80 34.03 3.29
C GLY A 826 15.82 34.63 2.26
N HIS A 827 14.78 35.29 2.78
CA HIS A 827 13.70 35.84 1.95
C HIS A 827 14.03 37.24 1.41
N PHE A 828 13.59 37.51 0.17
CA PHE A 828 13.75 38.82 -0.48
C PHE A 828 12.41 39.50 -0.82
N ASP A 829 11.27 38.82 -0.70
CA ASP A 829 9.91 39.35 -0.85
C ASP A 829 9.05 39.00 0.39
N HIS A 830 7.84 39.54 0.48
CA HIS A 830 6.95 39.43 1.64
C HIS A 830 6.74 37.96 2.06
N ILE A 831 6.96 37.68 3.34
CA ILE A 831 6.63 36.38 3.94
C ILE A 831 5.13 36.38 4.22
N LEU A 832 4.42 35.34 3.79
CA LEU A 832 2.96 35.25 3.88
C LEU A 832 2.49 34.11 4.79
N ALA A 833 3.31 33.07 4.97
CA ALA A 833 3.03 31.93 5.83
C ALA A 833 4.28 31.47 6.59
N ILE A 834 4.10 31.00 7.83
CA ILE A 834 5.16 30.42 8.66
C ILE A 834 4.57 29.30 9.53
N THR A 835 5.29 28.19 9.69
CA THR A 835 4.86 27.04 10.49
C THR A 835 6.06 26.26 11.06
N ILE A 836 5.85 25.43 12.07
CA ILE A 836 6.90 24.68 12.77
C ILE A 836 6.46 23.23 13.03
N SER A 837 7.38 22.28 12.89
CA SER A 837 7.09 20.85 13.11
C SER A 837 6.74 20.58 14.58
N THR A 838 5.93 19.54 14.84
CA THR A 838 5.43 19.26 16.21
C THR A 838 6.55 18.88 17.19
N ASN A 839 7.64 18.28 16.71
CA ASN A 839 8.86 18.01 17.48
C ASN A 839 9.84 19.20 17.56
N GLY A 840 9.53 20.35 16.94
CA GLY A 840 10.37 21.55 16.99
C GLY A 840 11.74 21.42 16.31
N GLN A 841 11.89 20.54 15.32
CA GLN A 841 13.13 20.39 14.54
C GLN A 841 13.18 21.27 13.28
N PHE A 842 12.03 21.54 12.64
CA PHE A 842 11.95 22.30 11.40
C PHE A 842 11.00 23.49 11.51
N LEU A 843 11.47 24.67 11.16
CA LEU A 843 10.67 25.88 10.95
C LEU A 843 10.62 26.15 9.44
N VAL A 844 9.43 26.37 8.90
CA VAL A 844 9.23 26.56 7.46
C VAL A 844 8.52 27.88 7.21
N SER A 845 9.01 28.65 6.24
CA SER A 845 8.48 29.96 5.86
C SER A 845 8.30 30.08 4.35
N GLY A 846 7.17 30.64 3.93
CA GLY A 846 6.77 30.78 2.54
C GLY A 846 6.61 32.25 2.15
N ASP A 847 7.20 32.62 1.01
CA ASP A 847 7.16 33.98 0.50
C ASP A 847 6.33 34.18 -0.77
N LYS A 848 6.15 35.45 -1.09
CA LYS A 848 5.50 35.94 -2.30
C LYS A 848 6.31 35.70 -3.59
N ALA A 849 7.57 35.28 -3.48
CA ALA A 849 8.45 34.92 -4.59
C ALA A 849 8.49 33.40 -4.87
N ASN A 850 7.49 32.67 -4.38
CA ASN A 850 7.27 31.24 -4.59
C ASN A 850 8.33 30.33 -3.92
N LEU A 851 9.11 30.85 -2.96
CA LEU A 851 10.13 30.07 -2.25
C LEU A 851 9.63 29.62 -0.87
N ILE A 852 9.73 28.31 -0.63
CA ILE A 852 9.60 27.72 0.71
C ILE A 852 11.02 27.57 1.26
N GLN A 853 11.30 28.13 2.43
CA GLN A 853 12.60 28.03 3.10
C GLN A 853 12.46 27.29 4.43
N VAL A 854 13.33 26.31 4.63
CA VAL A 854 13.37 25.44 5.81
C VAL A 854 14.57 25.84 6.68
N TRP A 855 14.31 26.00 7.97
CA TRP A 855 15.24 26.51 8.98
C TRP A 855 15.26 25.60 10.20
N ASN A 856 16.37 25.57 10.92
CA ASN A 856 16.41 25.02 12.27
C ASN A 856 15.89 26.08 13.27
N PRO A 857 14.80 25.82 14.03
CA PRO A 857 14.22 26.81 14.96
C PRO A 857 15.08 27.06 16.20
N GLN A 858 16.00 26.17 16.56
CA GLN A 858 16.91 26.36 17.69
C GLN A 858 18.03 27.33 17.32
N THR A 859 18.78 27.04 16.25
CA THR A 859 19.93 27.83 15.80
C THR A 859 19.57 29.01 14.89
N CYS A 860 18.34 29.05 14.36
CA CYS A 860 17.88 29.97 13.32
C CYS A 860 18.69 29.92 12.00
N GLN A 861 19.40 28.82 11.75
CA GLN A 861 20.16 28.60 10.52
C GLN A 861 19.28 28.02 9.42
N HIS A 862 19.59 28.38 8.17
CA HIS A 862 18.96 27.83 6.96
C HIS A 862 19.40 26.39 6.73
N LEU A 863 18.49 25.53 6.28
CA LEU A 863 18.73 24.13 5.97
C LEU A 863 18.53 23.83 4.48
N LYS A 864 17.41 24.27 3.91
CA LYS A 864 17.01 23.94 2.54
C LYS A 864 16.07 25.03 1.98
N THR A 865 16.10 25.23 0.66
CA THR A 865 15.06 25.97 -0.06
C THR A 865 14.35 25.01 -0.99
N LEU A 866 13.06 24.77 -0.75
CA LEU A 866 12.20 23.95 -1.60
C LEU A 866 11.59 24.84 -2.70
N ARG A 867 11.44 24.29 -3.90
CA ARG A 867 10.96 25.01 -5.10
C ARG A 867 10.01 24.11 -5.89
N GLY A 868 8.92 24.67 -6.39
CA GLY A 868 7.95 23.93 -7.22
C GLY A 868 6.62 24.66 -7.46
N HIS A 869 6.22 25.56 -6.55
CA HIS A 869 5.08 26.46 -6.78
C HIS A 869 5.40 27.50 -7.87
N GLN A 870 4.37 27.88 -8.62
CA GLN A 870 4.41 28.87 -9.70
C GLN A 870 3.81 30.22 -9.27
N GLY A 871 3.20 30.30 -8.08
CA GLY A 871 2.67 31.52 -7.49
C GLY A 871 3.05 31.72 -6.01
N PRO A 872 2.71 32.89 -5.44
CA PRO A 872 2.90 33.21 -4.03
C PRO A 872 2.34 32.16 -3.08
N ILE A 873 3.13 31.75 -2.09
CA ILE A 873 2.72 30.76 -1.08
C ILE A 873 1.85 31.46 -0.04
N THR A 874 0.55 31.13 0.01
CA THR A 874 -0.45 31.79 0.86
C THR A 874 -0.68 31.10 2.20
N GLY A 875 -0.28 29.83 2.33
CA GLY A 875 -0.43 29.02 3.52
C GLY A 875 0.56 27.86 3.59
N LEU A 876 0.95 27.52 4.82
CA LEU A 876 1.84 26.40 5.14
C LEU A 876 1.34 25.77 6.44
N THR A 877 1.24 24.44 6.49
CA THR A 877 0.96 23.71 7.74
C THR A 877 1.67 22.36 7.75
N PHE A 878 1.93 21.83 8.94
CA PHE A 878 2.43 20.46 9.14
C PHE A 878 1.27 19.56 9.54
N ARG A 879 1.28 18.30 9.07
CA ARG A 879 0.53 17.22 9.73
C ARG A 879 1.17 16.98 11.11
N ARG A 880 0.36 17.00 12.17
CA ARG A 880 0.85 16.83 13.55
C ARG A 880 1.53 15.47 13.73
N ASN A 881 2.57 15.45 14.57
CA ASN A 881 3.41 14.27 14.86
C ASN A 881 4.07 13.61 13.62
N SER A 882 4.27 14.39 12.55
CA SER A 882 4.95 13.95 11.33
C SER A 882 5.92 15.01 10.79
N HIS A 883 6.65 14.65 9.73
CA HIS A 883 7.48 15.55 8.93
C HIS A 883 6.89 15.92 7.57
N GLU A 884 5.59 15.65 7.37
CA GLU A 884 4.85 16.03 6.18
C GLU A 884 4.39 17.49 6.27
N LEU A 885 4.81 18.28 5.28
CA LEU A 885 4.46 19.69 5.10
C LEU A 885 3.47 19.81 3.94
N PHE A 886 2.35 20.50 4.19
CA PHE A 886 1.42 20.93 3.16
C PHE A 886 1.60 22.42 2.86
N SER A 887 1.76 22.78 1.59
CA SER A 887 1.84 24.17 1.12
C SER A 887 0.75 24.49 0.12
N VAL A 888 0.21 25.71 0.18
CA VAL A 888 -0.78 26.23 -0.78
C VAL A 888 -0.35 27.55 -1.36
N SER A 889 -0.80 27.80 -2.59
CA SER A 889 -0.32 28.89 -3.43
C SER A 889 -1.43 29.50 -4.27
N GLN A 890 -1.18 30.72 -4.74
CA GLN A 890 -2.02 31.40 -5.73
C GLN A 890 -2.00 30.71 -7.12
N ASP A 891 -1.10 29.76 -7.35
CA ASP A 891 -1.14 28.84 -8.52
C ASP A 891 -2.27 27.79 -8.46
N ARG A 892 -3.14 27.86 -7.44
CA ARG A 892 -4.32 27.00 -7.22
C ARG A 892 -3.99 25.53 -6.90
N SER A 893 -2.71 25.21 -6.64
CA SER A 893 -2.28 23.88 -6.21
C SER A 893 -2.02 23.78 -4.71
N VAL A 894 -2.23 22.58 -4.17
CA VAL A 894 -1.70 22.14 -2.87
C VAL A 894 -0.49 21.25 -3.17
N LYS A 895 0.62 21.39 -2.45
CA LYS A 895 1.79 20.51 -2.57
C LYS A 895 2.14 19.84 -1.25
N ILE A 896 2.57 18.59 -1.34
CA ILE A 896 3.00 17.75 -0.22
C ILE A 896 4.53 17.58 -0.30
N TRP A 897 5.21 17.77 0.83
CA TRP A 897 6.67 17.64 0.95
C TRP A 897 7.02 16.79 2.17
N ASN A 898 8.01 15.93 2.03
CA ASN A 898 8.60 15.17 3.14
C ASN A 898 9.90 15.87 3.57
N LEU A 899 9.98 16.35 4.81
CA LEU A 899 11.18 17.03 5.30
C LEU A 899 12.30 16.09 5.80
N ASP A 900 12.04 14.81 6.03
CA ASP A 900 13.10 13.86 6.41
C ASP A 900 14.03 13.60 5.22
N GLU A 901 13.45 13.44 4.03
CA GLU A 901 14.17 13.35 2.75
C GLU A 901 14.50 14.72 2.14
N MET A 902 13.86 15.79 2.63
CA MET A 902 13.80 17.11 1.98
C MET A 902 13.29 17.03 0.52
N SER A 903 12.33 16.14 0.27
CA SER A 903 11.78 15.77 -1.04
C SER A 903 10.40 16.37 -1.30
N TYR A 904 10.01 16.38 -2.57
CA TYR A 904 8.65 16.67 -3.03
C TYR A 904 7.91 15.35 -3.21
N VAL A 905 6.66 15.27 -2.74
CA VAL A 905 5.84 14.06 -2.80
C VAL A 905 4.76 14.19 -3.89
N GLU A 906 3.82 15.12 -3.73
CA GLU A 906 2.62 15.17 -4.58
C GLU A 906 2.07 16.60 -4.79
N THR A 907 1.18 16.76 -5.78
CA THR A 907 0.46 18.01 -6.06
C THR A 907 -1.02 17.75 -6.29
N LEU A 908 -1.86 18.26 -5.39
CA LEU A 908 -3.32 18.18 -5.50
C LEU A 908 -3.85 19.40 -6.25
N PHE A 909 -4.79 19.17 -7.17
CA PHE A 909 -5.46 20.20 -7.97
C PHE A 909 -6.98 20.13 -7.82
N GLY A 910 -7.66 21.27 -7.94
CA GLY A 910 -9.13 21.30 -8.03
C GLY A 910 -9.79 22.62 -7.67
N HIS A 911 -9.13 23.48 -6.87
CA HIS A 911 -9.61 24.85 -6.62
C HIS A 911 -9.66 25.66 -7.93
N GLN A 912 -10.69 26.50 -8.05
CA GLN A 912 -10.91 27.30 -9.26
C GLN A 912 -10.27 28.69 -9.16
N GLU A 913 -9.93 29.15 -7.95
CA GLU A 913 -9.24 30.41 -7.69
C GLU A 913 -8.09 30.25 -6.67
N PRO A 914 -7.20 31.27 -6.52
CA PRO A 914 -6.12 31.27 -5.54
C PRO A 914 -6.55 30.86 -4.13
N ILE A 915 -5.90 29.82 -3.60
CA ILE A 915 -6.11 29.31 -2.25
C ILE A 915 -5.58 30.34 -1.25
N GLN A 916 -6.31 30.63 -0.16
CA GLN A 916 -5.97 31.67 0.81
C GLN A 916 -5.46 31.15 2.16
N ALA A 917 -5.87 29.94 2.55
CA ALA A 917 -5.47 29.30 3.79
C ALA A 917 -5.47 27.76 3.65
N ILE A 918 -4.67 27.10 4.48
CA ILE A 918 -4.63 25.65 4.66
C ILE A 918 -4.52 25.31 6.15
N ASP A 919 -5.11 24.20 6.56
CA ASP A 919 -4.95 23.65 7.91
C ASP A 919 -4.94 22.10 7.94
N ALA A 920 -4.38 21.50 8.99
CA ALA A 920 -4.22 20.05 9.15
C ALA A 920 -4.16 19.60 10.63
N LEU A 921 -4.38 18.30 10.87
CA LEU A 921 -4.28 17.62 12.18
C LEU A 921 -3.33 16.40 12.05
N MET A 922 -3.59 15.27 12.74
CA MET A 922 -2.72 14.07 12.68
C MET A 922 -3.04 13.10 11.52
N ARG A 923 -4.29 13.06 11.04
CA ARG A 923 -4.65 12.24 9.87
C ARG A 923 -4.06 12.81 8.58
N GLU A 924 -3.97 11.96 7.55
CA GLU A 924 -3.56 12.32 6.17
C GLU A 924 -4.68 13.08 5.43
N ARG A 925 -5.05 14.21 6.02
CA ARG A 925 -6.09 15.12 5.58
C ARG A 925 -5.65 16.54 5.85
N CYS A 926 -5.87 17.41 4.86
CA CYS A 926 -5.72 18.84 5.02
C CYS A 926 -6.95 19.54 4.45
N ILE A 927 -7.26 20.73 4.94
CA ILE A 927 -8.39 21.53 4.48
C ILE A 927 -7.92 22.87 3.92
N THR A 928 -8.47 23.27 2.78
CA THR A 928 -8.07 24.49 2.08
C THR A 928 -9.26 25.40 1.81
N ALA A 929 -9.04 26.70 1.96
CA ALA A 929 -10.02 27.74 1.68
C ALA A 929 -9.72 28.40 0.32
N GLY A 930 -10.64 28.30 -0.64
CA GLY A 930 -10.45 28.71 -2.03
C GLY A 930 -10.67 30.19 -2.32
N GLY A 931 -10.86 31.02 -1.28
CA GLY A 931 -11.18 32.44 -1.43
C GLY A 931 -12.40 32.64 -2.31
N ARG A 932 -12.18 33.28 -3.46
CA ARG A 932 -13.19 33.71 -4.42
C ARG A 932 -13.94 32.59 -5.15
N ASP A 933 -13.47 31.34 -5.09
CA ASP A 933 -14.28 30.22 -5.60
C ASP A 933 -15.43 29.82 -4.67
N GLY A 934 -15.57 30.47 -3.51
CA GLY A 934 -16.66 30.26 -2.55
C GLY A 934 -16.67 28.85 -1.95
N SER A 935 -15.59 28.08 -2.14
CA SER A 935 -15.49 26.68 -1.76
C SER A 935 -14.39 26.43 -0.75
N MET A 936 -14.67 25.48 0.14
CA MET A 936 -13.69 24.91 1.05
C MET A 936 -13.53 23.43 0.69
N ARG A 937 -12.30 22.92 0.69
CA ARG A 937 -11.99 21.55 0.27
C ARG A 937 -11.24 20.80 1.34
N LEU A 938 -11.83 19.73 1.86
CA LEU A 938 -11.11 18.74 2.66
C LEU A 938 -10.52 17.70 1.70
N TRP A 939 -9.19 17.68 1.60
CA TRP A 939 -8.45 16.65 0.89
C TRP A 939 -8.26 15.44 1.80
N LYS A 940 -8.46 14.25 1.25
CA LYS A 940 -8.13 12.98 1.86
C LYS A 940 -7.02 12.36 1.02
N ILE A 941 -5.78 12.52 1.47
CA ILE A 941 -4.59 12.23 0.66
C ILE A 941 -4.54 10.74 0.32
N VAL A 942 -4.75 9.88 1.33
CA VAL A 942 -4.91 8.42 1.18
C VAL A 942 -5.95 8.04 0.13
N GLU A 943 -7.12 8.68 0.12
CA GLU A 943 -8.19 8.31 -0.81
C GLU A 943 -8.04 8.97 -2.20
N GLU A 944 -7.01 9.81 -2.41
CA GLU A 944 -6.86 10.77 -3.53
C GLU A 944 -8.13 11.64 -3.76
N SER A 945 -8.99 11.74 -2.76
CA SER A 945 -10.35 12.26 -2.87
C SER A 945 -10.49 13.59 -2.15
N HIS A 946 -11.46 14.41 -2.56
CA HIS A 946 -11.73 15.68 -1.91
C HIS A 946 -13.22 15.95 -1.74
N LEU A 947 -13.60 16.39 -0.54
CA LEU A 947 -14.96 16.84 -0.24
C LEU A 947 -15.02 18.36 -0.40
N VAL A 948 -15.98 18.82 -1.23
CA VAL A 948 -16.22 20.25 -1.49
C VAL A 948 -17.41 20.70 -0.65
N PHE A 949 -17.19 21.76 0.13
CA PHE A 949 -18.17 22.45 0.95
C PHE A 949 -18.46 23.82 0.35
N THR A 950 -19.73 24.20 0.25
CA THR A 950 -20.19 25.50 -0.27
C THR A 950 -21.35 26.02 0.58
N GLY A 951 -21.41 27.34 0.82
CA GLY A 951 -22.45 27.91 1.68
C GLY A 951 -22.18 29.31 2.28
N HIS A 952 -20.94 29.82 2.23
CA HIS A 952 -20.72 31.26 2.37
C HIS A 952 -21.25 32.00 1.13
N LYS A 953 -21.49 33.32 1.25
CA LYS A 953 -21.87 34.17 0.12
C LYS A 953 -20.66 34.87 -0.50
N GLY A 954 -19.68 35.23 0.34
CA GLY A 954 -18.44 35.88 -0.07
C GLY A 954 -17.22 34.95 -0.21
N SER A 955 -16.03 35.55 -0.25
CA SER A 955 -14.72 34.90 -0.33
C SER A 955 -14.36 34.20 0.97
N ILE A 956 -13.97 32.91 0.91
CA ILE A 956 -13.55 32.15 2.11
C ILE A 956 -12.03 32.28 2.27
N ASP A 957 -11.58 33.19 3.12
CA ASP A 957 -10.18 33.59 3.20
C ASP A 957 -9.40 32.95 4.38
N CYS A 958 -10.11 32.39 5.36
CA CYS A 958 -9.53 31.66 6.47
C CYS A 958 -10.34 30.42 6.88
N VAL A 959 -9.63 29.39 7.36
CA VAL A 959 -10.16 28.09 7.81
C VAL A 959 -9.35 27.57 9.00
N ALA A 960 -10.00 26.86 9.91
CA ALA A 960 -9.35 26.13 11.00
C ALA A 960 -10.09 24.82 11.32
N LEU A 961 -9.34 23.73 11.56
CA LEU A 961 -9.86 22.45 12.03
C LEU A 961 -10.00 22.43 13.57
N ILE A 962 -11.19 22.10 14.07
CA ILE A 962 -11.40 21.86 15.50
C ILE A 962 -10.88 20.46 15.85
N ASN A 963 -11.38 19.46 15.14
CA ASN A 963 -11.00 18.06 15.19
C ASN A 963 -11.13 17.47 13.76
N ASP A 964 -10.98 16.15 13.59
CA ASP A 964 -11.04 15.52 12.26
C ASP A 964 -12.41 15.54 11.59
N GLU A 965 -13.47 15.93 12.31
CA GLU A 965 -14.86 15.91 11.83
C GLU A 965 -15.51 17.30 11.75
N HIS A 966 -14.95 18.32 12.43
CA HIS A 966 -15.54 19.66 12.55
C HIS A 966 -14.57 20.79 12.21
N ILE A 967 -15.09 21.77 11.47
CA ILE A 967 -14.33 22.82 10.79
C ILE A 967 -14.97 24.18 11.07
N VAL A 968 -14.14 25.23 11.17
CA VAL A 968 -14.56 26.64 11.15
C VAL A 968 -14.02 27.31 9.89
N SER A 969 -14.83 28.14 9.24
CA SER A 969 -14.38 29.04 8.17
C SER A 969 -14.90 30.46 8.38
N GLY A 970 -14.16 31.43 7.84
CA GLY A 970 -14.45 32.86 7.95
C GLY A 970 -14.28 33.56 6.61
N ALA A 971 -15.22 34.47 6.31
CA ALA A 971 -15.34 35.12 5.01
C ALA A 971 -15.23 36.66 5.05
N ASP A 972 -15.12 37.27 3.86
CA ASP A 972 -15.10 38.71 3.66
C ASP A 972 -16.44 39.41 3.97
N ASP A 973 -17.57 38.70 3.80
CA ASP A 973 -18.91 39.06 4.29
C ASP A 973 -19.05 39.09 5.84
N GLY A 974 -17.95 38.80 6.56
CA GLY A 974 -17.93 38.83 8.02
C GLY A 974 -18.73 37.71 8.69
N SER A 975 -19.07 36.63 7.97
CA SER A 975 -19.72 35.44 8.52
C SER A 975 -18.72 34.37 8.99
N ILE A 976 -18.97 33.79 10.17
CA ILE A 976 -18.28 32.59 10.69
C ILE A 976 -19.20 31.39 10.51
N ALA A 977 -18.74 30.34 9.81
CA ALA A 977 -19.51 29.11 9.64
C ALA A 977 -18.85 27.91 10.32
N LEU A 978 -19.67 27.08 10.99
CA LEU A 978 -19.30 25.76 11.49
C LEU A 978 -19.77 24.68 10.50
N TRP A 979 -18.96 23.66 10.30
CA TRP A 979 -19.25 22.54 9.41
C TRP A 979 -18.97 21.20 10.09
N SER A 980 -19.56 20.14 9.56
CA SER A 980 -19.11 18.77 9.79
C SER A 980 -18.73 18.13 8.46
N VAL A 981 -17.69 17.30 8.46
CA VAL A 981 -17.26 16.51 7.28
C VAL A 981 -18.39 15.64 6.73
N SER A 982 -19.37 15.27 7.57
CA SER A 982 -20.57 14.52 7.20
C SER A 982 -21.59 15.30 6.34
N LYS A 983 -21.58 16.65 6.37
CA LYS A 983 -22.60 17.51 5.73
C LYS A 983 -21.95 18.55 4.83
N ARG A 984 -22.35 18.59 3.54
CA ARG A 984 -21.82 19.56 2.55
C ARG A 984 -22.29 21.01 2.76
N ARG A 985 -23.27 21.24 3.63
CA ARG A 985 -23.77 22.55 4.07
C ARG A 985 -23.27 22.84 5.48
N PRO A 986 -23.14 24.12 5.90
CA PRO A 986 -22.73 24.43 7.26
C PRO A 986 -23.77 23.92 8.28
N LEU A 987 -23.31 23.50 9.45
CA LEU A 987 -24.14 23.21 10.63
C LEU A 987 -24.77 24.49 11.16
N PHE A 988 -23.93 25.54 11.26
CA PHE A 988 -24.29 26.85 11.79
C PHE A 988 -23.57 27.92 10.98
N ASN A 989 -24.23 29.07 10.79
CA ASN A 989 -23.64 30.23 10.16
C ASN A 989 -24.00 31.48 10.99
N LEU A 990 -22.97 32.21 11.44
CA LEU A 990 -23.07 33.42 12.22
C LEU A 990 -22.74 34.63 11.33
N PRO A 991 -23.73 35.28 10.70
CA PRO A 991 -23.49 36.46 9.87
C PRO A 991 -23.09 37.67 10.73
N HIS A 992 -22.16 38.47 10.22
CA HIS A 992 -21.65 39.70 10.83
C HIS A 992 -21.08 39.52 12.26
N ALA A 993 -20.24 38.50 12.47
CA ALA A 993 -19.66 38.17 13.78
C ALA A 993 -18.79 39.30 14.42
N HIS A 994 -18.43 40.34 13.65
CA HIS A 994 -17.58 41.48 14.05
C HIS A 994 -18.30 42.84 13.98
N LYS A 995 -19.62 42.91 14.21
CA LYS A 995 -20.37 44.20 14.28
C LYS A 995 -19.85 45.13 15.37
N ILE A 996 -19.82 46.43 15.09
CA ILE A 996 -19.50 47.47 16.08
C ILE A 996 -20.69 47.60 17.05
N THR A 997 -20.46 47.36 18.34
CA THR A 997 -21.46 47.41 19.41
C THR A 997 -21.20 48.50 20.45
N SER A 998 -20.10 49.25 20.34
CA SER A 998 -19.55 50.07 21.45
C SER A 998 -18.95 51.42 21.03
N ILE A 999 -19.39 52.00 19.91
CA ILE A 999 -18.97 53.34 19.45
C ILE A 999 -20.21 54.12 19.03
N ASP A 1000 -20.32 55.40 19.42
CA ASP A 1000 -21.42 56.27 19.01
C ASP A 1000 -21.55 56.35 17.48
N PRO A 1001 -22.73 56.11 16.88
CA PRO A 1001 -22.92 56.14 15.43
C PRO A 1001 -22.53 57.47 14.75
N SER A 1002 -22.45 58.57 15.50
CA SER A 1002 -22.03 59.90 15.03
C SER A 1002 -20.52 60.06 14.84
N LEU A 1003 -19.69 59.14 15.38
CA LEU A 1003 -18.22 59.16 15.25
C LEU A 1003 -17.71 58.26 14.11
N ILE A 1004 -18.61 57.53 13.45
CA ILE A 1004 -18.29 56.56 12.39
C ILE A 1004 -18.44 57.27 11.02
N PRO A 1005 -17.38 57.38 10.20
CA PRO A 1005 -17.51 57.91 8.84
C PRO A 1005 -18.49 57.08 8.01
N SER A 1006 -19.40 57.74 7.30
CA SER A 1006 -20.48 57.15 6.48
C SER A 1006 -20.01 56.42 5.20
N SER A 1007 -18.75 55.98 5.19
CA SER A 1007 -18.09 55.25 4.11
C SER A 1007 -17.45 53.93 4.57
N LEU A 1008 -17.74 53.49 5.81
CA LEU A 1008 -17.32 52.19 6.33
C LEU A 1008 -18.38 51.12 5.97
N PRO A 1009 -17.97 49.88 5.63
CA PRO A 1009 -18.89 48.81 5.32
C PRO A 1009 -19.63 48.36 6.60
N GLU A 1010 -20.89 47.95 6.43
CA GLU A 1010 -21.71 47.38 7.52
C GLU A 1010 -21.25 45.97 7.94
N GLU A 1011 -20.38 45.35 7.13
CA GLU A 1011 -19.85 44.01 7.29
C GLU A 1011 -18.31 44.04 7.44
N PHE A 1012 -17.80 43.34 8.45
CA PHE A 1012 -16.38 43.36 8.80
C PHE A 1012 -15.72 42.00 8.52
N TRP A 1013 -14.97 41.94 7.42
CA TRP A 1013 -14.14 40.81 6.98
C TRP A 1013 -13.41 40.13 8.14
N ILE A 1014 -13.58 38.80 8.26
CA ILE A 1014 -12.80 37.98 9.19
C ILE A 1014 -11.46 37.66 8.53
N THR A 1015 -10.42 38.37 8.95
CA THR A 1015 -9.07 38.30 8.36
C THR A 1015 -8.23 37.17 8.94
N SER A 1016 -8.61 36.62 10.10
CA SER A 1016 -7.98 35.43 10.69
C SER A 1016 -8.92 34.65 11.62
N LEU A 1017 -8.69 33.35 11.71
CA LEU A 1017 -9.35 32.42 12.62
C LEU A 1017 -8.31 31.52 13.31
N ALA A 1018 -8.62 31.12 14.55
CA ALA A 1018 -7.91 30.06 15.25
C ALA A 1018 -8.86 29.20 16.08
N SER A 1019 -8.55 27.92 16.19
CA SER A 1019 -9.18 26.97 17.09
C SER A 1019 -8.16 26.44 18.08
N LEU A 1020 -8.52 26.31 19.36
CA LEU A 1020 -7.76 25.49 20.29
C LEU A 1020 -8.10 24.03 19.99
N ARG A 1021 -7.11 23.26 19.52
CA ARG A 1021 -7.31 21.92 18.93
C ARG A 1021 -8.04 20.98 19.89
N TYR A 1022 -9.00 20.23 19.36
CA TYR A 1022 -9.82 19.29 20.11
C TYR A 1022 -10.56 19.91 21.31
N THR A 1023 -10.89 21.21 21.25
CA THR A 1023 -11.71 21.89 22.28
C THR A 1023 -12.84 22.71 21.67
N ASP A 1024 -13.73 23.20 22.53
CA ASP A 1024 -14.84 24.10 22.21
C ASP A 1024 -14.44 25.59 22.10
N LEU A 1025 -13.15 25.94 22.20
CA LEU A 1025 -12.68 27.34 22.19
C LEU A 1025 -12.16 27.79 20.81
N LEU A 1026 -12.66 28.93 20.34
CA LEU A 1026 -12.31 29.56 19.06
C LEU A 1026 -11.95 31.04 19.23
N ALA A 1027 -11.15 31.58 18.31
CA ALA A 1027 -10.84 33.00 18.19
C ALA A 1027 -11.04 33.50 16.75
N SER A 1028 -11.60 34.70 16.59
CA SER A 1028 -11.72 35.39 15.30
C SER A 1028 -11.14 36.81 15.35
N GLY A 1029 -10.44 37.18 14.28
CA GLY A 1029 -9.79 38.48 14.10
C GLY A 1029 -10.30 39.19 12.86
N SER A 1030 -10.47 40.52 12.98
CA SER A 1030 -10.87 41.41 11.89
C SER A 1030 -10.00 42.67 11.89
N PHE A 1031 -10.41 43.71 11.15
CA PHE A 1031 -9.83 45.05 11.17
C PHE A 1031 -10.69 46.07 11.94
N ASN A 1032 -11.86 45.65 12.46
CA ASN A 1032 -12.80 46.49 13.22
C ASN A 1032 -12.25 47.00 14.57
N GLY A 1033 -11.08 46.51 15.01
CA GLY A 1033 -10.47 46.83 16.29
C GLY A 1033 -10.82 45.85 17.42
N ASN A 1034 -11.54 44.77 17.14
CA ASN A 1034 -11.92 43.74 18.10
C ASN A 1034 -11.42 42.35 17.66
N ILE A 1035 -11.04 41.53 18.65
CA ILE A 1035 -10.81 40.09 18.52
C ILE A 1035 -11.85 39.41 19.42
N HIS A 1036 -12.64 38.49 18.87
CA HIS A 1036 -13.69 37.82 19.62
C HIS A 1036 -13.27 36.37 19.94
N LEU A 1037 -13.47 35.97 21.20
CA LEU A 1037 -13.42 34.58 21.63
C LEU A 1037 -14.83 33.99 21.66
N TRP A 1038 -14.96 32.77 21.16
CA TRP A 1038 -16.24 32.07 21.05
C TRP A 1038 -16.15 30.68 21.69
N LYS A 1039 -17.25 30.24 22.28
CA LYS A 1039 -17.49 28.85 22.67
C LYS A 1039 -18.41 28.20 21.62
N SER A 1040 -18.05 27.01 21.14
CA SER A 1040 -19.00 26.16 20.41
C SER A 1040 -19.84 25.31 21.36
N THR A 1041 -21.10 25.05 20.99
CA THR A 1041 -21.86 23.95 21.60
C THR A 1041 -21.20 22.59 21.31
N PRO A 1042 -21.37 21.55 22.15
CA PRO A 1042 -20.79 20.21 21.90
C PRO A 1042 -21.21 19.56 20.58
N GLU A 1043 -22.40 19.91 20.06
CA GLU A 1043 -22.90 19.44 18.76
C GLU A 1043 -22.40 20.26 17.55
N PHE A 1044 -21.65 21.34 17.79
CA PHE A 1044 -21.22 22.34 16.80
C PHE A 1044 -22.38 22.99 16.00
N ASN A 1045 -23.60 22.99 16.57
CA ASN A 1045 -24.81 23.59 15.99
C ASN A 1045 -24.99 25.08 16.37
N HIS A 1046 -24.20 25.63 17.29
CA HIS A 1046 -24.24 27.05 17.67
C HIS A 1046 -22.89 27.57 18.19
N LEU A 1047 -22.69 28.90 18.10
CA LEU A 1047 -21.54 29.63 18.66
C LEU A 1047 -22.03 30.71 19.62
N THR A 1048 -21.51 30.71 20.85
CA THR A 1048 -21.74 31.78 21.83
C THR A 1048 -20.50 32.64 22.00
N HIS A 1049 -20.70 33.95 22.12
CA HIS A 1049 -19.61 34.89 22.41
C HIS A 1049 -19.16 34.76 23.88
N LEU A 1050 -17.85 34.80 24.12
CA LEU A 1050 -17.27 34.82 25.47
C LEU A 1050 -16.66 36.19 25.81
N PHE A 1051 -15.62 36.59 25.07
CA PHE A 1051 -14.80 37.76 25.41
C PHE A 1051 -14.46 38.58 24.17
N THR A 1052 -14.33 39.90 24.34
CA THR A 1052 -13.88 40.83 23.29
C THR A 1052 -12.58 41.49 23.72
N LEU A 1053 -11.51 41.26 22.97
CA LEU A 1053 -10.23 41.92 23.19
C LEU A 1053 -10.12 43.11 22.23
N ILE A 1054 -10.10 44.32 22.78
CA ILE A 1054 -10.04 45.56 22.00
C ILE A 1054 -8.58 45.87 21.64
N GLN A 1055 -8.28 45.88 20.33
CA GLN A 1055 -6.98 46.25 19.80
C GLN A 1055 -7.06 46.73 18.34
N LEU A 1056 -6.67 47.98 18.11
CA LEU A 1056 -6.67 48.61 16.78
C LEU A 1056 -5.59 48.02 15.84
N GLY A 1057 -6.01 47.59 14.65
CA GLY A 1057 -5.15 47.12 13.55
C GLY A 1057 -5.83 46.04 12.70
N PHE A 1058 -5.16 45.59 11.64
CA PHE A 1058 -5.52 44.37 10.94
C PHE A 1058 -4.99 43.17 11.72
N VAL A 1059 -5.88 42.31 12.20
CA VAL A 1059 -5.51 41.04 12.86
C VAL A 1059 -5.27 39.99 11.78
N ASN A 1060 -4.01 39.91 11.34
CA ASN A 1060 -3.59 39.14 10.16
C ASN A 1060 -3.44 37.63 10.44
N ASP A 1061 -3.12 37.25 11.68
CA ASP A 1061 -3.01 35.85 12.09
C ASP A 1061 -3.19 35.69 13.60
N LEU A 1062 -3.69 34.53 14.01
CA LEU A 1062 -4.05 34.15 15.38
C LEU A 1062 -3.60 32.71 15.63
N LYS A 1063 -2.97 32.43 16.79
CA LYS A 1063 -2.66 31.06 17.22
C LYS A 1063 -2.79 30.91 18.75
N PHE A 1064 -3.36 29.79 19.18
CA PHE A 1064 -3.29 29.34 20.58
C PHE A 1064 -2.02 28.52 20.82
N SER A 1065 -1.45 28.59 22.03
CA SER A 1065 -0.48 27.61 22.55
C SER A 1065 -1.08 26.20 22.63
N SER A 1066 -0.28 25.14 22.53
CA SER A 1066 -0.78 23.75 22.64
C SER A 1066 -1.47 23.46 23.98
N ASP A 1067 -1.03 24.06 25.09
CA ASP A 1067 -1.66 23.88 26.42
C ASP A 1067 -2.96 24.71 26.61
N GLY A 1068 -3.28 25.58 25.65
CA GLY A 1068 -4.33 26.57 25.75
C GLY A 1068 -4.10 27.68 26.79
N ASN A 1069 -2.86 27.91 27.24
CA ASN A 1069 -2.50 28.93 28.25
C ASN A 1069 -2.21 30.33 27.66
N TYR A 1070 -1.98 30.43 26.34
CA TYR A 1070 -1.69 31.69 25.65
C TYR A 1070 -2.46 31.82 24.33
N LEU A 1071 -2.91 33.04 24.03
CA LEU A 1071 -3.36 33.46 22.70
C LEU A 1071 -2.35 34.47 22.14
N VAL A 1072 -1.81 34.19 20.95
CA VAL A 1072 -0.81 35.01 20.29
C VAL A 1072 -1.40 35.62 19.01
N VAL A 1073 -1.22 36.94 18.86
CA VAL A 1073 -1.93 37.76 17.87
C VAL A 1073 -0.95 38.56 17.02
N ALA A 1074 -0.98 38.37 15.70
CA ALA A 1074 -0.16 39.10 14.75
C ALA A 1074 -0.92 40.30 14.16
N ILE A 1075 -0.43 41.52 14.41
CA ILE A 1075 -1.15 42.75 14.07
C ILE A 1075 -0.34 43.63 13.12
N GLY A 1076 -0.99 44.05 12.05
CA GLY A 1076 -0.45 44.97 11.06
C GLY A 1076 -1.25 46.27 10.95
N GLN A 1077 -0.62 47.28 10.35
CA GLN A 1077 -1.31 48.47 9.83
C GLN A 1077 -2.14 48.16 8.58
N GLU A 1078 -1.94 47.00 7.96
CA GLU A 1078 -2.47 46.60 6.65
C GLU A 1078 -2.68 45.08 6.61
N HIS A 1079 -3.61 44.62 5.77
CA HIS A 1079 -3.87 43.20 5.54
C HIS A 1079 -2.63 42.44 5.01
N ARG A 1080 -2.52 41.13 5.32
CA ARG A 1080 -1.35 40.29 4.96
C ARG A 1080 -1.07 40.24 3.46
N LEU A 1081 -2.09 40.08 2.62
CA LEU A 1081 -1.95 39.86 1.17
C LEU A 1081 -1.66 41.14 0.35
N GLY A 1082 -2.03 42.32 0.83
CA GLY A 1082 -2.15 43.51 -0.02
C GLY A 1082 -2.19 44.83 0.74
N ARG A 1083 -2.34 45.93 -0.01
CA ARG A 1083 -2.39 47.31 0.52
C ARG A 1083 -3.68 48.01 0.07
N TRP A 1084 -4.81 47.41 0.42
CA TRP A 1084 -6.13 47.97 0.10
C TRP A 1084 -6.48 49.13 1.04
N TRP A 1085 -6.38 48.90 2.36
CA TRP A 1085 -6.47 49.95 3.38
C TRP A 1085 -5.26 49.92 4.33
N THR A 1086 -5.01 51.07 4.98
CA THR A 1086 -3.93 51.26 5.95
C THR A 1086 -4.46 52.00 7.19
N VAL A 1087 -4.54 51.31 8.33
CA VAL A 1087 -4.95 51.88 9.62
C VAL A 1087 -3.76 52.63 10.23
N LYS A 1088 -3.64 53.93 9.93
CA LYS A 1088 -2.49 54.78 10.33
C LYS A 1088 -2.27 54.86 11.86
N SER A 1089 -3.32 54.64 12.66
CA SER A 1089 -3.26 54.61 14.14
C SER A 1089 -2.74 53.28 14.71
N ALA A 1090 -2.79 52.20 13.94
CA ALA A 1090 -2.32 50.89 14.35
C ALA A 1090 -0.78 50.80 14.33
N LYS A 1091 -0.24 49.76 14.97
CA LYS A 1091 1.20 49.52 15.11
C LYS A 1091 1.51 48.08 14.73
N ASN A 1092 2.63 47.87 14.03
CA ASN A 1092 3.07 46.54 13.62
C ASN A 1092 3.65 45.80 14.83
N VAL A 1093 2.84 44.95 15.47
CA VAL A 1093 3.13 44.32 16.77
C VAL A 1093 2.68 42.87 16.81
N LEU A 1094 3.31 42.11 17.71
CA LEU A 1094 2.84 40.82 18.18
C LEU A 1094 2.32 41.00 19.61
N LEU A 1095 1.09 40.58 19.89
CA LEU A 1095 0.56 40.56 21.26
C LEU A 1095 0.50 39.13 21.80
N ILE A 1096 0.69 39.00 23.11
CA ILE A 1096 0.57 37.74 23.86
C ILE A 1096 -0.41 37.97 25.01
N TYR A 1097 -1.57 37.34 24.93
CA TYR A 1097 -2.56 37.28 26.00
C TYR A 1097 -2.40 35.97 26.77
N LYS A 1098 -2.53 36.03 28.10
CA LYS A 1098 -2.67 34.86 28.96
C LYS A 1098 -4.12 34.42 28.99
N LEU A 1099 -4.33 33.11 28.98
CA LEU A 1099 -5.62 32.47 29.16
C LEU A 1099 -5.56 31.67 30.46
N ASP A 1100 -6.02 32.28 31.55
CA ASP A 1100 -6.12 31.60 32.84
C ASP A 1100 -7.43 30.81 32.96
N LYS A 1101 -7.36 29.67 33.63
CA LYS A 1101 -8.51 28.80 33.91
C LYS A 1101 -8.94 28.95 35.37
N THR A 1102 -10.24 29.00 35.62
CA THR A 1102 -10.81 28.79 36.96
C THR A 1102 -10.45 27.37 37.42
N LYS A 1103 -9.96 27.25 38.65
CA LYS A 1103 -9.81 25.95 39.32
C LYS A 1103 -11.16 25.41 39.79
#